data_AF-A0A0W7WFC6-F1
#
_entry.id   AF-A0A0W7WFC6-F1
#
_cell.length_a   1.000
_cell.length_b   1.000
_cell.length_c   1.000
_cell.angle_alpha   90.00
_cell.angle_beta   90.00
_cell.angle_gamma   90.00
#
_symmetry.space_group_name_H-M   'P 1'
#
loop_
_entity.id
_entity.type
_entity.pdbx_description
1 polymer ?
#
loop_
_entity_poly.entity_id
_entity_poly.type
_entity_poly.pdbx_seq_one_letter_code
_entity_poly.pdbx_strand_id
1 'polypeptide(L)'
;MAIFIALLGQPGPAAAQDLIGFDAQSYGSVVLSTTQSAGASWDELEVTIDDYNNEHIVNYSSESVFAKMGLSVGRLDVLTDKGVFPCTAFIVDENHILTNHHCVPGILKNPRAKATRIDSVMFVAGYTQPGVEEGTEKYTVIAHPVETSEDLDYSVLKVIGNPSRQFGALQLAAKMPADGDPYWVIGHPMGEAQRISREQCRANRPALSDRRLLHTCDTLPGNSGSPVIDASLQMVVGLHHAGSKRDAVNFAIPMAEILSQSEVLKAALTTPAPEQPAPVDPAPVDPSDGTPTVDTGTPEAPPVDQTADALCNALYQEAKAYDQCFAYDVYIEQCDTHPLSIVAKGYLAANCTEEDAATAPPPIDSTPIDPGQTIDPTPPKIEQTYLRPWCRSSNLNTTERTICNSQYLAGLDAQMESTYNAQSHVSASEQGSWLKTRNSCGANGSCIAQAVIDRIAYLQNPPAPAPSPGNGGVRVVKGNYTLGSNRCYIVAASRTSIAEATGFISQWLRGRSGVRMFQSDNGYYGIVLETVSRSGADARLAQLKSRNAIPGDSYCSTGRRFVAEVLWNGGAPAPSPSPVNRVMYVDNNNSGGLNVRTGPSTSYHDFTELRPGTQVTVFAQQDKWSNIRMPDGRTGWVYTPLLTRTKPRVTQCRARVVNLQPYSTHSRNSGLGFLNVRSDNSTRARVISELYLGDQVQVLAQKGNWARVQCLSGQCQTPYRGTGGVTGWASKKYLSIRCN
;
A
#
# COMPACT_ATOMS: atom_id res chain seq x y z
N MET A 1 44.67 33.77 -43.16
CA MET A 1 44.68 32.39 -42.64
C MET A 1 44.29 32.47 -41.17
N ALA A 2 43.00 32.36 -40.87
CA ALA A 2 42.46 32.45 -39.51
C ALA A 2 41.67 31.17 -39.23
N ILE A 3 42.08 30.47 -38.17
CA ILE A 3 41.63 29.13 -37.80
C ILE A 3 40.28 29.26 -37.08
N PHE A 4 39.21 28.71 -37.67
CA PHE A 4 37.93 28.49 -37.01
C PHE A 4 38.02 27.20 -36.19
N ILE A 5 37.97 27.32 -34.86
CA ILE A 5 37.80 26.18 -33.95
C ILE A 5 36.30 25.90 -33.84
N ALA A 6 35.88 24.75 -34.37
CA ALA A 6 34.54 24.22 -34.20
C ALA A 6 34.38 23.70 -32.76
N LEU A 7 33.54 24.39 -31.97
CA LEU A 7 33.04 23.87 -30.70
C LEU A 7 31.86 22.93 -30.99
N LEU A 8 32.11 21.63 -30.80
CA LEU A 8 31.07 20.60 -30.70
C LEU A 8 30.20 20.88 -29.48
N GLY A 9 28.95 21.27 -29.70
CA GLY A 9 27.94 21.38 -28.65
C GLY A 9 27.56 19.99 -28.14
N GLN A 10 27.64 19.81 -26.82
CA GLN A 10 27.13 18.61 -26.14
C GLN A 10 25.60 18.60 -26.13
N PRO A 11 24.96 17.42 -26.14
CA PRO A 11 23.51 17.30 -26.03
C PRO A 11 23.04 17.80 -24.66
N GLY A 12 22.06 18.70 -24.66
CA GLY A 12 21.46 19.24 -23.44
C GLY A 12 20.57 18.22 -22.72
N PRO A 13 20.24 18.46 -21.43
CA PRO A 13 19.38 17.59 -20.64
C PRO A 13 17.97 17.53 -21.24
N ALA A 14 17.38 16.33 -21.20
CA ALA A 14 16.00 16.06 -21.60
C ALA A 14 15.02 17.11 -21.07
N ALA A 15 14.16 17.63 -21.95
CA ALA A 15 13.15 18.62 -21.62
C ALA A 15 12.28 18.14 -20.44
N ALA A 16 12.27 18.90 -19.35
CA ALA A 16 11.43 18.63 -18.19
C ALA A 16 9.96 18.84 -18.56
N GLN A 17 9.16 17.77 -18.50
CA GLN A 17 7.71 17.82 -18.68
C GLN A 17 7.05 18.71 -17.62
N ASP A 18 6.04 19.48 -18.03
CA ASP A 18 5.13 20.16 -17.10
C ASP A 18 4.34 19.10 -16.32
N LEU A 19 4.47 19.15 -15.00
CA LEU A 19 3.88 18.19 -14.07
C LEU A 19 2.80 18.90 -13.27
N ILE A 20 1.59 18.34 -13.26
CA ILE A 20 0.45 18.87 -12.50
C ILE A 20 0.22 17.95 -11.30
N GLY A 21 0.16 18.54 -10.10
CA GLY A 21 -0.09 17.83 -8.85
C GLY A 21 -1.39 18.29 -8.19
N PHE A 22 -2.07 17.35 -7.55
CA PHE A 22 -3.37 17.53 -6.89
C PHE A 22 -3.29 17.18 -5.40
N ASP A 23 -4.25 17.63 -4.61
CA ASP A 23 -4.32 17.35 -3.19
C ASP A 23 -4.49 15.85 -2.94
N ALA A 24 -3.75 15.30 -1.97
CA ALA A 24 -3.85 13.89 -1.59
C ALA A 24 -5.27 13.47 -1.17
N GLN A 25 -6.08 14.40 -0.64
CA GLN A 25 -7.48 14.19 -0.26
C GLN A 25 -8.40 13.97 -1.46
N SER A 26 -7.99 14.40 -2.67
CA SER A 26 -8.76 14.19 -3.89
C SER A 26 -8.58 12.80 -4.50
N TYR A 27 -7.67 11.98 -3.95
CA TYR A 27 -7.48 10.61 -4.40
C TYR A 27 -8.73 9.78 -4.18
N GLY A 28 -9.17 9.05 -5.22
CA GLY A 28 -10.42 8.30 -5.18
C GLY A 28 -11.62 9.07 -5.72
N SER A 29 -11.50 10.39 -5.96
CA SER A 29 -12.55 11.21 -6.56
C SER A 29 -12.46 11.21 -8.09
N VAL A 30 -13.61 11.31 -8.76
CA VAL A 30 -13.62 11.47 -10.22
C VAL A 30 -13.06 12.84 -10.63
N VAL A 31 -13.32 13.89 -9.84
CA VAL A 31 -12.73 15.22 -10.03
C VAL A 31 -11.61 15.43 -9.02
N LEU A 32 -10.40 15.74 -9.50
CA LEU A 32 -9.24 16.03 -8.66
C LEU A 32 -9.21 17.51 -8.24
N SER A 33 -8.80 17.81 -7.00
CA SER A 33 -8.69 19.18 -6.48
C SER A 33 -7.23 19.61 -6.35
N THR A 34 -6.95 20.88 -6.61
CA THR A 34 -5.57 21.36 -6.78
C THR A 34 -4.88 21.59 -5.45
N THR A 35 -3.57 21.30 -5.37
CA THR A 35 -2.78 21.52 -4.16
C THR A 35 -2.48 23.01 -4.01
N GLN A 36 -2.88 23.66 -2.91
CA GLN A 36 -2.58 25.09 -2.62
C GLN A 36 -1.06 25.43 -2.53
N SER A 37 -0.17 24.45 -2.76
CA SER A 37 1.29 24.57 -2.56
C SER A 37 2.15 24.27 -3.79
N ALA A 38 1.55 23.99 -4.96
CA ALA A 38 2.29 23.91 -6.21
C ALA A 38 2.37 25.32 -6.82
N GLY A 39 3.49 26.01 -6.60
CA GLY A 39 3.74 27.38 -7.09
C GLY A 39 3.92 27.48 -8.60
N ALA A 40 2.91 27.09 -9.37
CA ALA A 40 2.70 27.57 -10.73
C ALA A 40 1.47 28.49 -10.66
N SER A 41 1.67 29.78 -10.94
CA SER A 41 0.55 30.72 -11.10
C SER A 41 -0.30 30.26 -12.29
N TRP A 42 -1.57 29.98 -12.01
CA TRP A 42 -2.61 29.68 -13.00
C TRP A 42 -2.68 30.72 -14.13
N ASP A 43 -2.28 31.95 -13.82
CA ASP A 43 -2.22 33.09 -14.73
C ASP A 43 -1.24 32.89 -15.92
N GLU A 44 -0.27 31.96 -15.83
CA GLU A 44 0.72 31.69 -16.89
C GLU A 44 0.30 30.55 -17.85
N LEU A 45 -0.68 29.72 -17.46
CA LEU A 45 -1.23 28.65 -18.31
C LEU A 45 -2.41 29.13 -19.18
N GLU A 46 -3.21 30.10 -18.71
CA GLU A 46 -4.34 30.66 -19.47
C GLU A 46 -3.92 31.42 -20.74
N VAL A 47 -2.66 31.87 -20.85
CA VAL A 47 -2.16 32.66 -21.99
C VAL A 47 -1.70 31.78 -23.18
N THR A 48 -1.73 30.44 -23.05
CA THR A 48 -1.20 29.52 -24.08
C THR A 48 -2.19 28.53 -24.68
N ILE A 49 -3.49 28.67 -24.38
CA ILE A 49 -4.57 27.78 -24.88
C ILE A 49 -5.36 28.47 -26.00
N ASP A 50 -4.69 28.96 -27.04
CA ASP A 50 -5.37 29.55 -28.21
C ASP A 50 -5.40 28.58 -29.42
N ASP A 51 -4.81 27.38 -29.30
CA ASP A 51 -4.68 26.41 -30.41
C ASP A 51 -4.78 24.93 -29.96
N TYR A 52 -5.41 24.65 -28.81
CA TYR A 52 -5.57 23.28 -28.30
C TYR A 52 -6.85 22.62 -28.85
N ASN A 53 -6.72 21.69 -29.79
CA ASN A 53 -7.84 21.15 -30.59
C ASN A 53 -8.34 19.77 -30.15
N ASN A 54 -8.18 19.38 -28.88
CA ASN A 54 -8.63 18.08 -28.39
C ASN A 54 -10.14 18.02 -28.10
N GLU A 55 -10.80 17.01 -28.66
CA GLU A 55 -12.23 16.81 -28.56
C GLU A 55 -12.59 15.93 -27.35
N HIS A 56 -13.74 16.17 -26.72
CA HIS A 56 -14.27 15.25 -25.71
C HIS A 56 -14.69 13.94 -26.36
N ILE A 57 -14.35 12.81 -25.74
CA ILE A 57 -14.77 11.50 -26.27
C ILE A 57 -16.29 11.34 -26.25
N VAL A 58 -17.00 12.05 -25.36
CA VAL A 58 -18.47 12.04 -25.26
C VAL A 58 -19.16 12.63 -26.49
N ASN A 59 -18.43 13.37 -27.33
CA ASN A 59 -18.98 13.94 -28.55
C ASN A 59 -19.27 12.87 -29.61
N TYR A 60 -18.79 11.64 -29.41
CA TYR A 60 -18.99 10.51 -30.31
C TYR A 60 -20.01 9.53 -29.73
N SER A 61 -20.76 8.86 -30.61
CA SER A 61 -21.67 7.80 -30.19
C SER A 61 -20.91 6.64 -29.53
N SER A 62 -21.57 5.94 -28.62
CA SER A 62 -21.04 4.71 -27.99
C SER A 62 -20.63 3.65 -29.01
N GLU A 63 -21.22 3.68 -30.21
CA GLU A 63 -20.91 2.75 -31.29
C GLU A 63 -19.69 3.13 -32.12
N SER A 64 -19.22 4.38 -32.02
CA SER A 64 -18.05 4.85 -32.75
C SER A 64 -16.78 4.11 -32.34
N VAL A 65 -15.85 3.94 -33.28
CA VAL A 65 -14.54 3.34 -32.98
C VAL A 65 -13.78 4.13 -31.92
N PHE A 66 -13.92 5.46 -31.92
CA PHE A 66 -13.26 6.32 -30.94
C PHE A 66 -13.75 6.04 -29.52
N ALA A 67 -15.08 5.99 -29.32
CA ALA A 67 -15.65 5.67 -28.02
C ALA A 67 -15.30 4.24 -27.58
N LYS A 68 -15.41 3.25 -28.49
CA LYS A 68 -15.08 1.84 -28.21
C LYS A 68 -13.62 1.64 -27.80
N MET A 69 -12.68 2.25 -28.52
CA MET A 69 -11.25 2.19 -28.15
C MET A 69 -10.97 3.01 -26.88
N GLY A 70 -11.66 4.14 -26.69
CA GLY A 70 -11.55 4.97 -25.51
C GLY A 70 -11.96 4.28 -24.21
N LEU A 71 -12.87 3.30 -24.25
CA LEU A 71 -13.26 2.50 -23.08
C LEU A 71 -12.06 1.86 -22.38
N SER A 72 -11.11 1.34 -23.16
CA SER A 72 -9.91 0.66 -22.65
C SER A 72 -8.84 1.63 -22.16
N VAL A 73 -9.02 2.95 -22.32
CA VAL A 73 -8.11 4.00 -21.89
C VAL A 73 -8.66 4.66 -20.63
N GLY A 74 -7.81 4.85 -19.62
CA GLY A 74 -8.24 5.41 -18.35
C GLY A 74 -7.19 6.32 -17.71
N ARG A 75 -7.65 7.12 -16.74
CA ARG A 75 -6.80 8.00 -15.95
C ARG A 75 -6.04 7.17 -14.93
N LEU A 76 -4.74 7.37 -14.83
CA LEU A 76 -3.90 6.71 -13.85
C LEU A 76 -3.55 7.70 -12.73
N ASP A 77 -4.16 7.54 -11.58
CA ASP A 77 -3.93 8.40 -10.42
C ASP A 77 -2.83 7.82 -9.54
N VAL A 78 -1.68 8.50 -9.49
CA VAL A 78 -0.53 8.10 -8.67
C VAL A 78 -0.50 8.92 -7.39
N LEU A 79 -0.97 8.34 -6.27
CA LEU A 79 -0.92 8.98 -4.96
C LEU A 79 0.47 8.86 -4.36
N THR A 80 0.99 9.97 -3.85
CA THR A 80 2.30 10.05 -3.20
C THR A 80 2.22 10.85 -1.90
N ASP A 81 3.34 10.89 -1.16
CA ASP A 81 3.50 11.76 0.02
C ASP A 81 3.48 13.27 -0.31
N LYS A 82 3.36 13.65 -1.59
CA LYS A 82 3.29 15.03 -2.08
C LYS A 82 1.98 15.38 -2.79
N GLY A 83 1.04 14.45 -2.88
CA GLY A 83 -0.22 14.64 -3.61
C GLY A 83 -0.45 13.57 -4.66
N VAL A 84 -1.49 13.79 -5.47
CA VAL A 84 -1.85 12.91 -6.60
C VAL A 84 -1.26 13.49 -7.89
N PHE A 85 -0.61 12.63 -8.67
CA PHE A 85 -0.09 12.97 -9.99
C PHE A 85 -0.80 12.11 -11.05
N PRO A 86 -1.66 12.69 -11.90
CA PRO A 86 -2.36 11.94 -12.93
C PRO A 86 -1.47 11.68 -14.14
N CYS A 87 -1.64 10.50 -14.70
CA CYS A 87 -1.16 10.06 -16.00
C CYS A 87 -2.33 9.39 -16.76
N THR A 88 -2.03 8.82 -17.91
CA THR A 88 -2.94 7.95 -18.67
C THR A 88 -2.37 6.53 -18.71
N ALA A 89 -3.24 5.54 -18.73
CA ALA A 89 -2.90 4.13 -18.97
C ALA A 89 -3.98 3.47 -19.82
N PHE A 90 -3.71 2.29 -20.36
CA PHE A 90 -4.70 1.53 -21.11
C PHE A 90 -4.57 0.03 -20.91
N ILE A 91 -5.70 -0.68 -21.01
CA ILE A 91 -5.82 -2.12 -20.80
C ILE A 91 -5.23 -2.87 -22.00
N VAL A 92 -4.37 -3.86 -21.72
CA VAL A 92 -3.72 -4.68 -22.76
C VAL A 92 -4.12 -6.16 -22.70
N ASP A 93 -4.63 -6.62 -21.55
CA ASP A 93 -5.22 -7.95 -21.39
C ASP A 93 -6.16 -7.98 -20.17
N GLU A 94 -6.52 -9.17 -19.67
CA GLU A 94 -7.41 -9.35 -18.53
C GLU A 94 -7.04 -8.55 -17.28
N ASN A 95 -5.75 -8.42 -16.94
CA ASN A 95 -5.34 -7.81 -15.68
C ASN A 95 -4.08 -6.94 -15.78
N HIS A 96 -3.62 -6.62 -16.99
CA HIS A 96 -2.51 -5.70 -17.20
C HIS A 96 -2.94 -4.41 -17.90
N ILE A 97 -2.34 -3.30 -17.45
CA ILE A 97 -2.40 -2.00 -18.11
C ILE A 97 -0.98 -1.55 -18.48
N LEU A 98 -0.86 -0.78 -19.55
CA LEU A 98 0.38 -0.16 -20.00
C LEU A 98 0.36 1.35 -19.73
N THR A 99 1.47 1.88 -19.22
CA THR A 99 1.71 3.32 -18.99
C THR A 99 3.22 3.62 -19.09
N ASN A 100 3.64 4.85 -18.83
CA ASN A 100 5.05 5.21 -18.81
C ASN A 100 5.78 4.84 -17.51
N HIS A 101 7.08 4.55 -17.62
CA HIS A 101 7.95 4.38 -16.44
C HIS A 101 7.99 5.66 -15.59
N HIS A 102 8.06 6.84 -16.19
CA HIS A 102 8.10 8.09 -15.44
C HIS A 102 6.81 8.38 -14.66
N CYS A 103 5.68 7.73 -14.99
CA CYS A 103 4.47 7.76 -14.17
C CYS A 103 4.60 6.82 -12.97
N VAL A 104 4.94 5.55 -13.21
CA VAL A 104 5.17 4.56 -12.16
C VAL A 104 6.36 3.67 -12.55
N PRO A 105 7.44 3.59 -11.75
CA PRO A 105 7.70 4.28 -10.48
C PRO A 105 8.46 5.62 -10.62
N GLY A 106 8.78 6.05 -11.83
CA GLY A 106 9.70 7.16 -12.12
C GLY A 106 9.26 8.53 -11.62
N ILE A 107 8.00 8.69 -11.18
CA ILE A 107 7.52 9.91 -10.51
C ILE A 107 8.36 10.24 -9.25
N LEU A 108 8.93 9.22 -8.60
CA LEU A 108 9.81 9.36 -7.45
C LEU A 108 11.18 9.99 -7.79
N LYS A 109 11.56 9.94 -9.07
CA LYS A 109 12.78 10.58 -9.60
C LYS A 109 12.47 11.95 -10.20
N ASN A 110 11.21 12.33 -10.33
CA ASN A 110 10.82 13.59 -10.96
C ASN A 110 11.16 14.78 -10.02
N PRO A 111 12.03 15.71 -10.45
CA PRO A 111 12.49 16.82 -9.61
C PRO A 111 11.38 17.82 -9.27
N ARG A 112 10.30 17.87 -10.06
CA ARG A 112 9.13 18.72 -9.82
C ARG A 112 8.15 18.06 -8.84
N ALA A 113 7.97 16.73 -8.92
CA ALA A 113 7.09 15.99 -8.02
C ALA A 113 7.60 16.03 -6.57
N LYS A 114 8.93 15.86 -6.39
CA LYS A 114 9.59 15.75 -5.08
C LYS A 114 8.99 14.67 -4.17
N ALA A 115 8.27 13.72 -4.76
CA ALA A 115 7.69 12.57 -4.09
C ALA A 115 8.80 11.62 -3.63
N THR A 116 8.68 11.12 -2.41
CA THR A 116 9.62 10.17 -1.81
C THR A 116 9.03 8.76 -1.72
N ARG A 117 7.71 8.63 -1.90
CA ARG A 117 6.97 7.37 -1.89
C ARG A 117 5.71 7.45 -2.74
N ILE A 118 5.37 6.35 -3.42
CA ILE A 118 4.03 6.10 -3.97
C ILE A 118 3.23 5.39 -2.87
N ASP A 119 2.12 5.98 -2.45
CA ASP A 119 1.23 5.44 -1.43
C ASP A 119 0.16 4.52 -2.05
N SER A 120 -0.32 4.80 -3.26
CA SER A 120 -1.29 3.98 -3.99
C SER A 120 -1.35 4.38 -5.47
N VAL A 121 -1.79 3.46 -6.33
CA VAL A 121 -2.05 3.73 -7.76
C VAL A 121 -3.44 3.23 -8.11
N MET A 122 -4.22 4.04 -8.83
CA MET A 122 -5.57 3.71 -9.23
C MET A 122 -5.78 3.98 -10.72
N PHE A 123 -6.43 3.05 -11.39
CA PHE A 123 -6.85 3.17 -12.78
C PHE A 123 -8.35 3.51 -12.81
N VAL A 124 -8.69 4.65 -13.38
CA VAL A 124 -10.05 5.17 -13.48
C VAL A 124 -10.52 5.00 -14.92
N ALA A 125 -11.31 3.97 -15.17
CA ALA A 125 -11.88 3.66 -16.48
C ALA A 125 -13.27 4.29 -16.63
N GLY A 126 -13.66 4.63 -17.87
CA GLY A 126 -14.99 5.20 -18.14
C GLY A 126 -15.17 6.67 -17.73
N TYR A 127 -14.12 7.37 -17.31
CA TYR A 127 -14.18 8.81 -16.99
C TYR A 127 -14.19 9.67 -18.26
N THR A 128 -15.34 9.70 -18.94
CA THR A 128 -15.49 10.33 -20.26
C THR A 128 -16.02 11.77 -20.19
N GLN A 129 -16.76 12.11 -19.13
CA GLN A 129 -17.40 13.42 -18.97
C GLN A 129 -16.97 14.16 -17.69
N PRO A 130 -16.65 15.46 -17.74
CA PRO A 130 -16.28 16.22 -16.54
C PRO A 130 -17.41 16.23 -15.50
N GLY A 131 -17.07 15.91 -14.24
CA GLY A 131 -18.01 15.97 -13.12
C GLY A 131 -19.06 14.86 -13.05
N VAL A 132 -19.04 13.89 -13.97
CA VAL A 132 -19.98 12.76 -13.99
C VAL A 132 -19.27 11.49 -13.53
N GLU A 133 -19.77 10.88 -12.46
CA GLU A 133 -19.23 9.61 -11.91
C GLU A 133 -19.93 8.37 -12.47
N GLU A 134 -21.13 8.52 -13.04
CA GLU A 134 -21.89 7.42 -13.62
C GLU A 134 -21.13 6.77 -14.78
N GLY A 135 -21.00 5.44 -14.76
CA GLY A 135 -20.21 4.69 -15.75
C GLY A 135 -18.69 4.73 -15.53
N THR A 136 -18.20 5.42 -14.50
CA THR A 136 -16.79 5.41 -14.12
C THR A 136 -16.49 4.29 -13.13
N GLU A 137 -15.55 3.42 -13.46
CA GLU A 137 -15.07 2.35 -12.59
C GLU A 137 -13.62 2.61 -12.13
N LYS A 138 -13.33 2.21 -10.90
CA LYS A 138 -12.04 2.46 -10.26
C LYS A 138 -11.38 1.14 -9.88
N TYR A 139 -10.22 0.88 -10.45
CA TYR A 139 -9.46 -0.33 -10.20
C TYR A 139 -8.15 -0.02 -9.47
N THR A 140 -7.85 -0.78 -8.42
CA THR A 140 -6.54 -0.71 -7.76
C THR A 140 -5.46 -1.24 -8.67
N VAL A 141 -4.36 -0.51 -8.77
CA VAL A 141 -3.18 -0.92 -9.53
C VAL A 141 -2.06 -1.25 -8.55
N ILE A 142 -1.39 -2.37 -8.77
CA ILE A 142 -0.20 -2.74 -8.01
C ILE A 142 0.94 -1.80 -8.45
N ALA A 143 1.38 -0.95 -7.53
CA ALA A 143 2.40 0.09 -7.80
C ALA A 143 3.79 -0.47 -8.15
N HIS A 144 4.02 -1.77 -7.92
CA HIS A 144 5.21 -2.47 -8.39
C HIS A 144 4.92 -3.03 -9.79
N PRO A 145 5.60 -2.53 -10.85
CA PRO A 145 5.37 -3.03 -12.19
C PRO A 145 5.70 -4.52 -12.32
N VAL A 146 4.90 -5.23 -13.11
CA VAL A 146 5.23 -6.60 -13.54
C VAL A 146 6.48 -6.56 -14.42
N GLU A 147 6.57 -5.52 -15.24
CA GLU A 147 7.68 -5.24 -16.13
C GLU A 147 7.82 -3.72 -16.29
N THR A 148 9.04 -3.21 -16.38
CA THR A 148 9.29 -1.77 -16.61
C THR A 148 10.65 -1.53 -17.23
N SER A 149 10.76 -0.49 -18.06
CA SER A 149 12.01 -0.02 -18.65
C SER A 149 12.11 1.49 -18.51
N GLU A 150 13.17 1.97 -17.84
CA GLU A 150 13.47 3.41 -17.75
C GLU A 150 13.97 3.95 -19.09
N ASP A 151 14.72 3.15 -19.86
CA ASP A 151 15.30 3.54 -21.15
C ASP A 151 14.22 3.73 -22.24
N LEU A 152 13.26 2.81 -22.29
CA LEU A 152 12.10 2.88 -23.20
C LEU A 152 10.87 3.53 -22.53
N ASP A 153 11.02 4.03 -21.32
CA ASP A 153 10.00 4.69 -20.52
C ASP A 153 8.61 4.02 -20.53
N TYR A 154 8.53 2.72 -20.30
CA TYR A 154 7.24 2.01 -20.17
C TYR A 154 7.16 1.17 -18.89
N SER A 155 5.94 0.92 -18.45
CA SER A 155 5.62 0.06 -17.31
C SER A 155 4.35 -0.73 -17.59
N VAL A 156 4.43 -2.04 -17.46
CA VAL A 156 3.29 -2.95 -17.41
C VAL A 156 2.88 -3.12 -15.95
N LEU A 157 1.69 -2.66 -15.60
CA LEU A 157 1.17 -2.70 -14.24
C LEU A 157 0.04 -3.71 -14.14
N LYS A 158 -0.03 -4.44 -13.02
CA LYS A 158 -1.14 -5.35 -12.75
C LYS A 158 -2.29 -4.61 -12.08
N VAL A 159 -3.48 -4.80 -12.61
CA VAL A 159 -4.75 -4.31 -12.07
C VAL A 159 -5.42 -5.42 -11.26
N ILE A 160 -6.01 -5.04 -10.13
CA ILE A 160 -6.86 -5.94 -9.34
C ILE A 160 -8.23 -6.02 -10.00
N GLY A 161 -8.67 -7.25 -10.32
CA GLY A 161 -9.91 -7.52 -11.03
C GLY A 161 -9.65 -7.90 -12.50
N ASN A 162 -10.67 -7.80 -13.33
CA ASN A 162 -10.55 -7.96 -14.78
C ASN A 162 -11.28 -6.81 -15.49
N PRO A 163 -10.63 -5.63 -15.65
CA PRO A 163 -11.27 -4.47 -16.29
C PRO A 163 -11.61 -4.73 -17.76
N SER A 164 -10.93 -5.66 -18.44
CA SER A 164 -11.19 -5.96 -19.86
C SER A 164 -12.58 -6.52 -20.13
N ARG A 165 -13.23 -7.17 -19.16
CA ARG A 165 -14.61 -7.69 -19.30
C ARG A 165 -15.64 -6.59 -19.57
N GLN A 166 -15.42 -5.41 -19.03
CA GLN A 166 -16.33 -4.27 -19.13
C GLN A 166 -15.81 -3.21 -20.11
N PHE A 167 -14.50 -3.02 -20.16
CA PHE A 167 -13.86 -1.91 -20.89
C PHE A 167 -13.03 -2.35 -22.11
N GLY A 168 -12.95 -3.66 -22.38
CA GLY A 168 -12.13 -4.20 -23.46
C GLY A 168 -10.63 -4.08 -23.22
N ALA A 169 -9.84 -4.44 -24.22
CA ALA A 169 -8.39 -4.26 -24.23
C ALA A 169 -7.94 -3.74 -25.60
N LEU A 170 -6.90 -2.91 -25.63
CA LEU A 170 -6.31 -2.42 -26.88
C LEU A 170 -5.29 -3.41 -27.42
N GLN A 171 -5.34 -3.62 -28.73
CA GLN A 171 -4.37 -4.45 -29.42
C GLN A 171 -3.10 -3.66 -29.73
N LEU A 172 -1.94 -4.32 -29.59
CA LEU A 172 -0.62 -3.74 -29.80
C LEU A 172 -0.05 -4.19 -31.16
N ALA A 173 0.56 -3.27 -31.90
CA ALA A 173 1.20 -3.58 -33.18
C ALA A 173 2.67 -3.21 -33.18
N ALA A 174 3.54 -4.14 -33.62
CA ALA A 174 4.96 -3.88 -33.85
C ALA A 174 5.24 -3.13 -35.17
N LYS A 175 4.31 -2.26 -35.60
CA LYS A 175 4.49 -1.42 -36.80
C LYS A 175 5.45 -0.28 -36.48
N MET A 176 6.49 -0.13 -37.32
CA MET A 176 7.35 1.05 -37.27
C MET A 176 6.66 2.25 -37.94
N PRO A 177 6.65 3.44 -37.30
CA PRO A 177 6.08 4.67 -37.85
C PRO A 177 6.68 5.11 -39.19
N ALA A 178 5.82 5.53 -40.13
CA ALA A 178 6.23 6.22 -41.35
C ALA A 178 5.81 7.70 -41.35
N ASP A 179 6.53 8.50 -42.14
CA ASP A 179 6.37 9.96 -42.27
C ASP A 179 4.93 10.39 -42.63
N GLY A 180 4.25 11.00 -41.67
CA GLY A 180 2.87 11.48 -41.83
C GLY A 180 1.80 10.40 -41.70
N ASP A 181 2.11 9.22 -41.17
CA ASP A 181 1.09 8.23 -40.79
C ASP A 181 0.03 8.89 -39.88
N PRO A 182 -1.28 8.73 -40.16
CA PRO A 182 -2.34 9.35 -39.37
C PRO A 182 -2.52 8.63 -38.03
N TYR A 183 -2.63 9.40 -36.95
CA TYR A 183 -2.75 8.86 -35.60
C TYR A 183 -3.97 9.39 -34.86
N TRP A 184 -4.36 8.65 -33.83
CA TRP A 184 -5.20 9.13 -32.74
C TRP A 184 -4.46 9.02 -31.42
N VAL A 185 -4.62 9.98 -30.54
CA VAL A 185 -4.15 9.91 -29.15
C VAL A 185 -5.35 10.13 -28.23
N ILE A 186 -5.66 9.12 -27.43
CA ILE A 186 -6.77 9.18 -26.45
C ILE A 186 -6.15 9.25 -25.06
N GLY A 187 -6.61 10.15 -24.20
CA GLY A 187 -6.08 10.24 -22.84
C GLY A 187 -6.76 11.26 -21.95
N HIS A 188 -6.16 11.51 -20.79
CA HIS A 188 -6.69 12.35 -19.72
C HIS A 188 -5.83 13.61 -19.50
N PRO A 189 -5.94 14.62 -20.38
CA PRO A 189 -5.24 15.88 -20.21
C PRO A 189 -5.63 16.54 -18.89
N MET A 190 -4.62 17.02 -18.18
CA MET A 190 -4.70 17.69 -16.88
C MET A 190 -5.38 16.86 -15.78
N GLY A 191 -5.51 15.54 -15.98
CA GLY A 191 -6.29 14.67 -15.10
C GLY A 191 -7.80 14.83 -15.24
N GLU A 192 -8.28 15.51 -16.28
CA GLU A 192 -9.69 15.70 -16.60
C GLU A 192 -10.28 14.51 -17.36
N ALA A 193 -11.54 14.66 -17.75
CA ALA A 193 -12.29 13.69 -18.53
C ALA A 193 -11.64 13.42 -19.89
N GLN A 194 -11.84 12.20 -20.38
CA GLN A 194 -11.15 11.68 -21.55
C GLN A 194 -11.34 12.56 -22.80
N ARG A 195 -10.22 12.81 -23.49
CA ARG A 195 -10.17 13.52 -24.76
C ARG A 195 -9.50 12.67 -25.84
N ILE A 196 -9.77 13.03 -27.10
CA ILE A 196 -9.10 12.48 -28.27
C ILE A 196 -8.47 13.60 -29.09
N SER A 197 -7.21 13.39 -29.49
CA SER A 197 -6.54 14.15 -30.55
C SER A 197 -6.62 13.35 -31.84
N ARG A 198 -7.26 13.89 -32.87
CA ARG A 198 -7.38 13.26 -34.19
C ARG A 198 -7.10 14.21 -35.35
N GLU A 199 -7.51 15.47 -35.23
CA GLU A 199 -7.35 16.45 -36.30
C GLU A 199 -5.88 16.86 -36.38
N GLN A 200 -5.32 16.75 -37.58
CA GLN A 200 -3.90 17.00 -37.83
C GLN A 200 -2.93 16.14 -36.99
N CYS A 201 -3.43 15.14 -36.25
CA CYS A 201 -2.64 14.20 -35.47
C CYS A 201 -2.02 13.14 -36.40
N ARG A 202 -0.70 13.20 -36.55
CA ARG A 202 0.07 12.32 -37.44
C ARG A 202 1.52 12.20 -36.99
N ALA A 203 2.24 11.25 -37.55
CA ALA A 203 3.70 11.20 -37.47
C ALA A 203 4.31 12.46 -38.09
N ASN A 204 5.38 12.96 -37.49
CA ASN A 204 6.14 14.08 -38.03
C ASN A 204 6.92 13.66 -39.30
N ARG A 205 7.60 14.62 -39.93
CA ARG A 205 8.56 14.37 -41.01
C ARG A 205 9.93 14.94 -40.62
N PRO A 206 10.89 14.11 -40.19
CA PRO A 206 10.83 12.64 -40.11
C PRO A 206 9.98 12.12 -38.94
N ALA A 207 9.40 10.93 -39.09
CA ALA A 207 8.58 10.28 -38.07
C ALA A 207 9.41 9.76 -36.90
N LEU A 208 10.69 9.45 -37.12
CA LEU A 208 11.59 8.88 -36.12
C LEU A 208 12.84 9.73 -35.94
N SER A 209 13.20 9.97 -34.69
CA SER A 209 14.48 10.55 -34.29
C SER A 209 14.92 9.95 -32.97
N ASP A 210 16.17 9.52 -32.86
CA ASP A 210 16.74 8.91 -31.64
C ASP A 210 15.86 7.80 -31.03
N ARG A 211 15.33 6.91 -31.89
CA ARG A 211 14.42 5.80 -31.53
C ARG A 211 13.08 6.23 -30.90
N ARG A 212 12.71 7.51 -31.04
CA ARG A 212 11.42 8.04 -30.61
C ARG A 212 10.57 8.35 -31.83
N LEU A 213 9.27 8.10 -31.69
CA LEU A 213 8.25 8.56 -32.61
C LEU A 213 7.98 10.04 -32.34
N LEU A 214 8.13 10.87 -33.36
CA LEU A 214 7.75 12.27 -33.35
C LEU A 214 6.34 12.40 -33.94
N HIS A 215 5.43 13.08 -33.27
CA HIS A 215 4.05 13.27 -33.73
C HIS A 215 3.53 14.68 -33.45
N THR A 216 2.52 15.10 -34.20
CA THR A 216 1.90 16.44 -34.15
C THR A 216 0.62 16.47 -33.32
N CYS A 217 0.22 15.36 -32.73
CA CYS A 217 -1.02 15.27 -31.94
C CYS A 217 -0.97 16.16 -30.70
N ASP A 218 -2.05 16.87 -30.42
CA ASP A 218 -2.18 17.76 -29.27
C ASP A 218 -2.25 16.98 -27.96
N THR A 219 -1.38 17.33 -27.01
CA THR A 219 -1.32 16.72 -25.69
C THR A 219 -1.01 17.77 -24.63
N LEU A 220 -1.69 17.68 -23.49
CA LEU A 220 -1.38 18.42 -22.27
C LEU A 220 -0.81 17.48 -21.19
N PRO A 221 -0.17 18.01 -20.12
CA PRO A 221 0.23 17.21 -18.96
C PRO A 221 -0.87 16.25 -18.52
N GLY A 222 -0.53 15.01 -18.15
CA GLY A 222 -1.52 13.96 -17.85
C GLY A 222 -1.78 12.97 -18.99
N ASN A 223 -1.44 13.32 -20.24
CA ASN A 223 -1.42 12.38 -21.37
C ASN A 223 -0.22 11.43 -21.37
N SER A 224 0.73 11.57 -20.45
CA SER A 224 1.81 10.60 -20.30
C SER A 224 1.23 9.19 -20.14
N GLY A 225 1.58 8.29 -21.06
CA GLY A 225 1.10 6.91 -21.11
C GLY A 225 -0.12 6.69 -22.02
N SER A 226 -0.61 7.74 -22.69
CA SER A 226 -1.68 7.60 -23.68
C SER A 226 -1.24 6.72 -24.86
N PRO A 227 -2.12 5.85 -25.38
CA PRO A 227 -1.83 5.09 -26.59
C PRO A 227 -1.77 6.02 -27.81
N VAL A 228 -0.73 5.84 -28.63
CA VAL A 228 -0.70 6.37 -30.01
C VAL A 228 -1.23 5.28 -30.92
N ILE A 229 -2.43 5.51 -31.45
CA ILE A 229 -3.19 4.56 -32.25
C ILE A 229 -3.00 4.90 -33.73
N ASP A 230 -2.66 3.92 -34.55
CA ASP A 230 -2.65 4.08 -35.99
C ASP A 230 -4.08 4.12 -36.52
N ALA A 231 -4.47 5.21 -37.19
CA ALA A 231 -5.86 5.42 -37.60
C ALA A 231 -6.35 4.42 -38.65
N SER A 232 -5.43 3.77 -39.38
CA SER A 232 -5.76 2.73 -40.36
C SER A 232 -5.81 1.35 -39.73
N LEU A 233 -4.84 1.01 -38.88
CA LEU A 233 -4.80 -0.30 -38.22
C LEU A 233 -5.75 -0.43 -37.04
N GLN A 234 -6.14 0.69 -36.42
CA GLN A 234 -6.89 0.72 -35.16
C GLN A 234 -6.19 -0.08 -34.04
N MET A 235 -4.85 -0.02 -34.05
CA MET A 235 -3.98 -0.68 -33.08
C MET A 235 -2.98 0.33 -32.51
N VAL A 236 -2.50 0.05 -31.31
CA VAL A 236 -1.50 0.90 -30.66
C VAL A 236 -0.13 0.65 -31.28
N VAL A 237 0.46 1.71 -31.84
CA VAL A 237 1.79 1.70 -32.49
C VAL A 237 2.83 2.51 -31.72
N GLY A 238 2.42 3.21 -30.67
CA GLY A 238 3.34 3.90 -29.76
C GLY A 238 2.73 4.22 -28.41
N LEU A 239 3.59 4.59 -27.47
CA LEU A 239 3.23 5.03 -26.12
C LEU A 239 3.65 6.50 -25.96
N HIS A 240 2.68 7.41 -25.82
CA HIS A 240 2.98 8.84 -25.67
C HIS A 240 3.81 9.08 -24.41
N HIS A 241 4.87 9.87 -24.54
CA HIS A 241 5.88 10.08 -23.50
C HIS A 241 6.02 11.54 -23.09
N ALA A 242 6.21 12.47 -24.04
CA ALA A 242 6.55 13.87 -23.73
C ALA A 242 6.24 14.84 -24.89
N GLY A 243 6.40 16.14 -24.65
CA GLY A 243 6.36 17.19 -25.69
C GLY A 243 7.50 18.20 -25.59
N SER A 244 7.95 18.75 -26.73
CA SER A 244 8.89 19.89 -26.78
C SER A 244 8.17 21.17 -27.16
N LYS A 245 8.10 22.13 -26.21
CA LYS A 245 7.59 23.49 -26.48
C LYS A 245 8.47 24.29 -27.44
N ARG A 246 9.76 23.91 -27.61
CA ARG A 246 10.68 24.61 -28.51
C ARG A 246 10.52 24.21 -29.96
N ASP A 247 10.14 22.96 -30.20
CA ASP A 247 10.11 22.36 -31.53
C ASP A 247 8.68 22.10 -32.02
N ALA A 248 7.66 22.37 -31.20
CA ALA A 248 6.24 22.12 -31.48
C ALA A 248 5.95 20.67 -31.92
N VAL A 249 6.69 19.71 -31.36
CA VAL A 249 6.59 18.28 -31.67
C VAL A 249 6.48 17.48 -30.37
N ASN A 250 5.60 16.48 -30.39
CA ASN A 250 5.39 15.54 -29.32
C ASN A 250 6.11 14.21 -29.60
N PHE A 251 6.43 13.48 -28.53
CA PHE A 251 7.24 12.26 -28.56
C PHE A 251 6.48 11.09 -27.98
N ALA A 252 6.61 9.95 -28.64
CA ALA A 252 6.17 8.65 -28.20
C ALA A 252 7.28 7.62 -28.35
N ILE A 253 7.17 6.52 -27.61
CA ILE A 253 8.05 5.36 -27.77
C ILE A 253 7.38 4.39 -28.73
N PRO A 254 8.03 3.99 -29.84
CA PRO A 254 7.45 3.04 -30.78
C PRO A 254 7.11 1.72 -30.09
N MET A 255 5.90 1.21 -30.33
CA MET A 255 5.45 -0.05 -29.73
C MET A 255 6.29 -1.23 -30.20
N ALA A 256 6.86 -1.16 -31.40
CA ALA A 256 7.83 -2.14 -31.89
C ALA A 256 9.08 -2.27 -31.00
N GLU A 257 9.60 -1.16 -30.45
CA GLU A 257 10.77 -1.20 -29.55
C GLU A 257 10.38 -1.81 -28.20
N ILE A 258 9.20 -1.46 -27.66
CA ILE A 258 8.66 -2.04 -26.42
C ILE A 258 8.43 -3.55 -26.60
N LEU A 259 7.71 -3.95 -27.65
CA LEU A 259 7.42 -5.35 -27.97
C LEU A 259 8.67 -6.15 -28.32
N SER A 260 9.79 -5.52 -28.71
CA SER A 260 11.04 -6.24 -28.92
C SER A 260 11.69 -6.68 -27.59
N GLN A 261 11.47 -5.92 -26.51
CA GLN A 261 12.06 -6.15 -25.19
C GLN A 261 11.13 -6.86 -24.20
N SER A 262 9.83 -6.55 -24.27
CA SER A 262 8.85 -7.04 -23.31
C SER A 262 8.66 -8.55 -23.38
N GLU A 263 8.71 -9.25 -22.25
CA GLU A 263 8.33 -10.66 -22.14
C GLU A 263 6.84 -10.79 -21.82
N VAL A 264 6.30 -9.86 -21.04
CA VAL A 264 4.89 -9.86 -20.62
C VAL A 264 3.95 -9.59 -21.80
N LEU A 265 4.22 -8.53 -22.57
CA LEU A 265 3.35 -8.12 -23.67
C LEU A 265 3.44 -9.09 -24.88
N LYS A 266 4.58 -9.77 -25.07
CA LYS A 266 4.71 -10.83 -26.08
C LYS A 266 3.84 -12.04 -25.76
N ALA A 267 3.76 -12.43 -24.48
CA ALA A 267 2.91 -13.54 -24.05
C ALA A 267 1.42 -13.21 -24.24
N ALA A 268 1.01 -11.96 -23.98
CA ALA A 268 -0.36 -11.49 -24.19
C ALA A 268 -0.78 -11.57 -25.67
N LEU A 269 0.13 -11.28 -26.62
CA LEU A 269 -0.12 -11.37 -28.07
C LEU A 269 -0.30 -12.82 -28.60
N THR A 270 0.04 -13.84 -27.82
CA THR A 270 -0.06 -15.26 -28.22
C THR A 270 -1.35 -15.97 -27.79
N THR A 271 -2.25 -15.27 -27.09
CA THR A 271 -3.59 -15.78 -26.77
C THR A 271 -4.52 -15.46 -27.95
N PRO A 272 -5.23 -16.42 -28.57
CA PRO A 272 -6.05 -16.13 -29.74
C PRO A 272 -7.19 -15.19 -29.34
N ALA A 273 -7.34 -14.07 -30.06
CA ALA A 273 -8.52 -13.23 -29.98
C ALA A 273 -9.76 -14.04 -30.43
N PRO A 274 -10.95 -13.85 -29.83
CA PRO A 274 -12.19 -14.34 -30.42
C PRO A 274 -12.32 -13.74 -31.83
N GLU A 275 -12.57 -14.63 -32.79
CA GLU A 275 -12.57 -14.33 -34.22
C GLU A 275 -13.54 -13.19 -34.54
N GLN A 276 -13.00 -12.04 -34.94
CA GLN A 276 -13.79 -10.91 -35.39
C GLN A 276 -14.37 -11.27 -36.78
N PRO A 277 -15.69 -11.15 -37.02
CA PRO A 277 -16.26 -11.50 -38.31
C PRO A 277 -15.63 -10.63 -39.40
N ALA A 278 -15.21 -11.27 -40.49
CA ALA A 278 -14.59 -10.60 -41.63
C ALA A 278 -15.46 -9.44 -42.15
N PRO A 279 -14.85 -8.36 -42.68
CA PRO A 279 -15.61 -7.28 -43.29
C PRO A 279 -16.43 -7.84 -44.46
N VAL A 280 -17.74 -7.62 -44.42
CA VAL A 280 -18.61 -7.93 -45.54
C VAL A 280 -18.36 -6.85 -46.60
N ASP A 281 -17.83 -7.23 -47.75
CA ASP A 281 -17.70 -6.34 -48.91
C ASP A 281 -19.06 -5.70 -49.24
N PRO A 282 -19.15 -4.39 -49.48
CA PRO A 282 -20.39 -3.79 -49.92
C PRO A 282 -20.71 -4.28 -51.33
N ALA A 283 -21.87 -4.93 -51.47
CA ALA A 283 -22.39 -5.38 -52.77
C ALA A 283 -22.55 -4.18 -53.74
N PRO A 284 -22.42 -4.41 -55.06
CA PRO A 284 -22.49 -3.34 -56.05
C PRO A 284 -23.91 -2.77 -56.14
N VAL A 285 -24.02 -1.46 -56.19
CA VAL A 285 -25.27 -0.74 -56.44
C VAL A 285 -25.53 -0.73 -57.95
N ASP A 286 -26.66 -1.29 -58.39
CA ASP A 286 -27.18 -1.16 -59.75
C ASP A 286 -28.21 -0.01 -59.79
N PRO A 287 -28.08 0.98 -60.71
CA PRO A 287 -28.97 2.14 -60.74
C PRO A 287 -30.05 1.98 -61.80
N SER A 288 -31.32 1.85 -61.41
CA SER A 288 -32.43 2.23 -62.29
C SER A 288 -33.78 2.37 -61.57
N ASP A 289 -34.45 3.47 -61.92
CA ASP A 289 -35.89 3.79 -61.81
C ASP A 289 -36.46 4.03 -60.40
N GLY A 290 -37.27 5.05 -60.12
CA GLY A 290 -37.98 5.97 -61.00
C GLY A 290 -39.43 6.17 -60.53
N THR A 291 -39.64 7.03 -59.52
CA THR A 291 -40.90 7.78 -59.23
C THR A 291 -42.18 7.02 -58.78
N PRO A 292 -43.18 7.72 -58.15
CA PRO A 292 -43.84 7.24 -56.93
C PRO A 292 -45.32 6.86 -57.10
N THR A 293 -45.86 6.02 -56.20
CA THR A 293 -47.32 5.90 -55.99
C THR A 293 -47.70 5.52 -54.55
N VAL A 294 -48.36 6.48 -53.90
CA VAL A 294 -49.50 6.47 -52.95
C VAL A 294 -49.95 5.15 -52.29
N ASP A 295 -49.87 5.19 -50.95
CA ASP A 295 -50.77 4.72 -49.88
C ASP A 295 -52.00 3.86 -50.22
N THR A 296 -52.13 2.71 -49.54
CA THR A 296 -53.39 2.26 -48.91
C THR A 296 -53.12 1.26 -47.76
N GLY A 297 -53.26 1.73 -46.52
CA GLY A 297 -54.11 1.12 -45.47
C GLY A 297 -53.82 -0.28 -44.87
N THR A 298 -53.39 -0.23 -43.59
CA THR A 298 -53.82 -1.03 -42.39
C THR A 298 -53.67 -2.58 -42.37
N PRO A 299 -53.70 -3.27 -41.19
CA PRO A 299 -53.42 -2.88 -39.80
C PRO A 299 -52.31 -3.75 -39.14
N GLU A 300 -51.75 -3.21 -38.06
CA GLU A 300 -50.76 -3.80 -37.15
C GLU A 300 -51.22 -5.15 -36.56
N ALA A 301 -50.33 -6.16 -36.62
CA ALA A 301 -50.43 -7.43 -35.91
C ALA A 301 -49.63 -7.33 -34.59
N PRO A 302 -50.00 -8.12 -33.54
CA PRO A 302 -49.85 -7.74 -32.15
C PRO A 302 -48.39 -7.76 -31.66
N PRO A 303 -48.07 -7.06 -30.57
CA PRO A 303 -46.72 -7.08 -30.01
C PRO A 303 -46.38 -8.50 -29.54
N VAL A 304 -45.22 -8.99 -29.99
CA VAL A 304 -44.55 -10.12 -29.34
C VAL A 304 -44.36 -9.72 -27.89
N ASP A 305 -44.86 -10.55 -26.97
CA ASP A 305 -44.84 -10.26 -25.54
C ASP A 305 -43.39 -10.16 -25.03
N GLN A 306 -42.86 -8.94 -25.02
CA GLN A 306 -41.50 -8.59 -24.60
C GLN A 306 -41.22 -9.01 -23.15
N THR A 307 -42.26 -9.34 -22.38
CA THR A 307 -42.10 -9.77 -20.99
C THR A 307 -41.70 -11.24 -20.87
N ALA A 308 -42.13 -12.11 -21.78
CA ALA A 308 -41.76 -13.53 -21.78
C ALA A 308 -40.29 -13.73 -22.23
N ASP A 309 -39.86 -13.01 -23.26
CA ASP A 309 -38.46 -13.03 -23.73
C ASP A 309 -37.51 -12.39 -22.69
N ALA A 310 -37.92 -11.28 -22.06
CA ALA A 310 -37.15 -10.67 -20.97
C ALA A 310 -37.06 -11.58 -19.74
N LEU A 311 -38.15 -12.27 -19.38
CA LEU A 311 -38.19 -13.24 -18.29
C LEU A 311 -37.28 -14.44 -18.56
N CYS A 312 -37.32 -15.00 -19.77
CA CYS A 312 -36.46 -16.12 -20.14
C CYS A 312 -34.99 -15.70 -20.26
N ASN A 313 -34.70 -14.51 -20.78
CA ASN A 313 -33.33 -14.00 -20.75
C ASN A 313 -32.83 -13.76 -19.32
N ALA A 314 -33.66 -13.22 -18.44
CA ALA A 314 -33.31 -13.01 -17.03
C ALA A 314 -33.11 -14.34 -16.27
N LEU A 315 -34.04 -15.29 -16.41
CA LEU A 315 -33.93 -16.62 -15.79
C LEU A 315 -32.68 -17.36 -16.28
N TYR A 316 -32.31 -17.21 -17.55
CA TYR A 316 -31.08 -17.80 -18.07
C TYR A 316 -29.82 -17.16 -17.49
N GLN A 317 -29.79 -15.82 -17.34
CA GLN A 317 -28.67 -15.15 -16.68
C GLN A 317 -28.57 -15.53 -15.21
N GLU A 318 -29.71 -15.73 -14.54
CA GLU A 318 -29.73 -16.13 -13.14
C GLU A 318 -29.28 -17.59 -12.96
N ALA A 319 -29.70 -18.49 -13.86
CA ALA A 319 -29.21 -19.87 -13.91
C ALA A 319 -27.68 -19.91 -14.15
N LYS A 320 -27.19 -19.02 -15.02
CA LYS A 320 -25.75 -18.84 -15.28
C LYS A 320 -24.99 -18.25 -14.09
N ALA A 321 -25.61 -17.36 -13.32
CA ALA A 321 -25.01 -16.78 -12.13
C ALA A 321 -24.97 -17.78 -10.96
N TYR A 322 -25.97 -18.65 -10.87
CA TYR A 322 -26.02 -19.72 -9.86
C TYR A 322 -25.05 -20.86 -10.12
N ASP A 323 -24.76 -21.17 -11.40
CA ASP A 323 -23.78 -22.18 -11.82
C ASP A 323 -24.00 -23.56 -11.17
N GLN A 324 -25.27 -23.97 -11.09
CA GLN A 324 -25.74 -25.25 -10.54
C GLN A 324 -26.76 -25.88 -11.49
N CYS A 325 -26.72 -27.21 -11.65
CA CYS A 325 -27.54 -27.95 -12.62
C CYS A 325 -29.04 -27.69 -12.49
N PHE A 326 -29.59 -27.76 -11.27
CA PHE A 326 -31.03 -27.57 -11.03
C PHE A 326 -31.55 -26.19 -11.50
N ALA A 327 -30.70 -25.16 -11.54
CA ALA A 327 -31.09 -23.82 -11.97
C ALA A 327 -31.35 -23.78 -13.49
N TYR A 328 -30.61 -24.59 -14.26
CA TYR A 328 -30.85 -24.78 -15.68
C TYR A 328 -32.06 -25.70 -15.93
N ASP A 329 -32.35 -26.67 -15.06
CA ASP A 329 -33.58 -27.47 -15.14
C ASP A 329 -34.84 -26.60 -14.98
N VAL A 330 -34.85 -25.71 -13.97
CA VAL A 330 -35.94 -24.74 -13.76
C VAL A 330 -36.08 -23.78 -14.95
N TYR A 331 -34.96 -23.35 -15.53
CA TYR A 331 -34.97 -22.55 -16.75
C TYR A 331 -35.62 -23.32 -17.92
N ILE A 332 -35.26 -24.59 -18.12
CA ILE A 332 -35.83 -25.42 -19.18
C ILE A 332 -37.32 -25.66 -18.97
N GLU A 333 -37.78 -25.88 -17.74
CA GLU A 333 -39.21 -26.07 -17.45
C GLU A 333 -40.07 -24.85 -17.84
N GLN A 334 -39.55 -23.64 -17.63
CA GLN A 334 -40.30 -22.39 -17.88
C GLN A 334 -40.07 -21.81 -19.28
N CYS A 335 -38.93 -22.13 -19.91
CA CYS A 335 -38.45 -21.48 -21.13
C CYS A 335 -37.97 -22.48 -22.19
N ASP A 336 -38.51 -23.70 -22.23
CA ASP A 336 -38.05 -24.78 -23.13
C ASP A 336 -38.01 -24.40 -24.62
N THR A 337 -38.91 -23.51 -25.04
CA THR A 337 -39.02 -23.05 -26.43
C THR A 337 -38.23 -21.78 -26.72
N HIS A 338 -37.58 -21.17 -25.72
CA HIS A 338 -36.74 -19.97 -25.88
C HIS A 338 -35.38 -20.37 -26.50
N PRO A 339 -34.75 -19.56 -27.37
CA PRO A 339 -33.52 -19.93 -28.08
C PRO A 339 -32.33 -20.35 -27.17
N LEU A 340 -32.29 -19.82 -25.95
CA LEU A 340 -31.26 -20.16 -24.95
C LEU A 340 -31.49 -21.53 -24.27
N SER A 341 -32.64 -22.17 -24.49
CA SER A 341 -32.92 -23.53 -23.99
C SER A 341 -31.98 -24.57 -24.58
N ILE A 342 -31.51 -24.36 -25.83
CA ILE A 342 -30.52 -25.22 -26.48
C ILE A 342 -29.19 -25.17 -25.71
N VAL A 343 -28.81 -23.98 -25.22
CA VAL A 343 -27.57 -23.79 -24.47
C VAL A 343 -27.69 -24.34 -23.05
N ALA A 344 -28.83 -24.13 -22.40
CA ALA A 344 -29.12 -24.73 -21.09
C ALA A 344 -29.15 -26.26 -21.13
N LYS A 345 -29.80 -26.87 -22.14
CA LYS A 345 -29.78 -28.33 -22.38
C LYS A 345 -28.36 -28.84 -22.65
N GLY A 346 -27.55 -28.05 -23.36
CA GLY A 346 -26.14 -28.35 -23.60
C GLY A 346 -25.30 -28.34 -22.32
N TYR A 347 -25.53 -27.38 -21.43
CA TYR A 347 -24.87 -27.32 -20.12
C TYR A 347 -25.28 -28.50 -19.24
N LEU A 348 -26.59 -28.81 -19.15
CA LEU A 348 -27.08 -29.97 -18.40
C LEU A 348 -26.48 -31.29 -18.93
N ALA A 349 -26.44 -31.48 -20.25
CA ALA A 349 -25.88 -32.70 -20.86
C ALA A 349 -24.36 -32.82 -20.72
N ALA A 350 -23.62 -31.71 -20.64
CA ALA A 350 -22.17 -31.70 -20.55
C ALA A 350 -21.64 -31.77 -19.10
N ASN A 351 -22.40 -31.23 -18.14
CA ASN A 351 -21.88 -30.92 -16.81
C ASN A 351 -22.67 -31.53 -15.65
N CYS A 352 -23.81 -32.19 -15.91
CA CYS A 352 -24.72 -32.68 -14.86
C CYS A 352 -24.96 -34.19 -14.99
N THR A 353 -25.03 -34.91 -13.87
CA THR A 353 -25.28 -36.38 -13.85
C THR A 353 -26.65 -36.68 -13.23
N GLU A 354 -27.28 -37.81 -13.58
CA GLU A 354 -28.64 -38.17 -13.11
C GLU A 354 -28.80 -38.27 -11.57
N GLU A 355 -27.70 -38.25 -10.79
CA GLU A 355 -27.76 -38.20 -9.32
C GLU A 355 -28.10 -36.81 -8.76
N ASP A 356 -28.00 -35.72 -9.54
CA ASP A 356 -28.22 -34.34 -9.08
C ASP A 356 -29.70 -33.87 -9.19
N ALA A 357 -30.58 -34.66 -9.79
CA ALA A 357 -31.98 -34.27 -10.08
C ALA A 357 -32.99 -34.58 -8.94
N ALA A 358 -32.58 -35.20 -7.84
CA ALA A 358 -33.50 -35.74 -6.83
C ALA A 358 -33.90 -34.79 -5.68
N THR A 359 -33.54 -33.49 -5.73
CA THR A 359 -33.80 -32.53 -4.63
C THR A 359 -34.73 -31.36 -4.98
N ALA A 360 -35.64 -31.50 -5.95
CA ALA A 360 -36.64 -30.47 -6.24
C ALA A 360 -37.83 -30.49 -5.24
N PRO A 361 -38.25 -29.35 -4.64
CA PRO A 361 -39.55 -29.22 -3.97
C PRO A 361 -40.69 -29.07 -5.00
N PRO A 362 -41.96 -29.40 -4.66
CA PRO A 362 -43.03 -29.54 -5.65
C PRO A 362 -43.53 -28.18 -6.17
N PRO A 363 -44.08 -28.12 -7.40
CA PRO A 363 -44.50 -26.87 -8.02
C PRO A 363 -45.81 -26.33 -7.44
N ILE A 364 -45.91 -25.00 -7.32
CA ILE A 364 -47.09 -24.30 -6.82
C ILE A 364 -48.01 -23.96 -7.99
N ASP A 365 -49.29 -24.31 -7.79
CA ASP A 365 -50.43 -24.23 -8.71
C ASP A 365 -50.79 -22.79 -9.10
N SER A 366 -51.07 -22.58 -10.39
CA SER A 366 -51.31 -21.28 -11.03
C SER A 366 -52.80 -21.09 -11.34
N THR A 367 -53.55 -20.56 -10.36
CA THR A 367 -54.87 -19.97 -10.63
C THR A 367 -54.81 -18.44 -10.54
N PRO A 368 -55.35 -17.68 -11.52
CA PRO A 368 -55.29 -16.22 -11.53
C PRO A 368 -56.15 -15.58 -10.42
N ILE A 369 -55.60 -14.55 -9.76
CA ILE A 369 -56.26 -13.79 -8.68
C ILE A 369 -57.17 -12.69 -9.26
N ASP A 370 -58.39 -12.66 -8.74
CA ASP A 370 -59.50 -11.71 -8.97
C ASP A 370 -59.16 -10.29 -8.45
N PRO A 371 -59.41 -9.19 -9.20
CA PRO A 371 -59.03 -7.84 -8.78
C PRO A 371 -60.04 -7.28 -7.77
N GLY A 372 -59.92 -7.70 -6.51
CA GLY A 372 -60.86 -7.31 -5.47
C GLY A 372 -60.36 -7.31 -4.02
N GLN A 373 -59.07 -7.50 -3.73
CA GLN A 373 -58.57 -7.46 -2.35
C GLN A 373 -57.63 -6.30 -2.05
N THR A 374 -58.04 -5.54 -1.03
CA THR A 374 -57.29 -4.45 -0.39
C THR A 374 -56.00 -4.98 0.24
N ILE A 375 -54.87 -4.39 -0.13
CA ILE A 375 -53.54 -4.74 0.39
C ILE A 375 -53.37 -4.16 1.80
N ASP A 376 -53.11 -5.03 2.77
CA ASP A 376 -52.69 -4.69 4.13
C ASP A 376 -51.33 -3.95 4.09
N PRO A 377 -51.19 -2.75 4.69
CA PRO A 377 -49.96 -1.97 4.63
C PRO A 377 -48.95 -2.49 5.66
N THR A 378 -48.45 -3.71 5.47
CA THR A 378 -47.24 -4.16 6.17
C THR A 378 -46.19 -4.52 5.12
N PRO A 379 -45.13 -3.69 4.94
CA PRO A 379 -44.10 -3.97 3.96
C PRO A 379 -43.36 -5.27 4.28
N PRO A 380 -42.95 -6.07 3.28
CA PRO A 380 -42.09 -7.21 3.50
C PRO A 380 -40.74 -6.73 4.06
N LYS A 381 -40.21 -7.47 5.05
CA LYS A 381 -38.90 -7.16 5.66
C LYS A 381 -37.81 -7.31 4.60
N ILE A 382 -37.14 -6.20 4.28
CA ILE A 382 -35.95 -6.17 3.42
C ILE A 382 -34.82 -6.90 4.17
N GLU A 383 -34.35 -8.05 3.64
CA GLU A 383 -33.11 -8.67 4.12
C GLU A 383 -31.93 -7.75 3.77
N GLN A 384 -31.17 -7.34 4.78
CA GLN A 384 -29.98 -6.51 4.59
C GLN A 384 -28.89 -7.30 3.86
N THR A 385 -28.54 -6.89 2.64
CA THR A 385 -27.39 -7.42 1.89
C THR A 385 -26.09 -6.87 2.48
N TYR A 386 -25.28 -7.74 3.08
CA TYR A 386 -23.98 -7.39 3.68
C TYR A 386 -22.84 -7.54 2.66
N LEU A 387 -21.89 -6.60 2.65
CA LEU A 387 -20.76 -6.58 1.70
C LEU A 387 -19.80 -7.77 1.83
N ARG A 388 -19.76 -8.44 2.99
CA ARG A 388 -19.09 -9.73 3.20
C ARG A 388 -19.91 -10.63 4.13
N PRO A 389 -19.82 -11.97 4.00
CA PRO A 389 -20.57 -12.90 4.84
C PRO A 389 -20.32 -12.74 6.35
N TRP A 390 -19.13 -12.28 6.75
CA TRP A 390 -18.76 -12.06 8.14
C TRP A 390 -19.16 -10.67 8.69
N CYS A 391 -19.64 -9.75 7.84
CA CYS A 391 -20.09 -8.43 8.28
C CYS A 391 -21.37 -8.46 9.13
N ARG A 392 -22.09 -9.57 9.12
CA ARG A 392 -23.22 -9.84 10.03
C ARG A 392 -22.81 -10.00 11.51
N SER A 393 -21.51 -10.16 11.78
CA SER A 393 -21.02 -10.35 13.14
C SER A 393 -21.24 -9.09 13.99
N SER A 394 -21.75 -9.25 15.21
CA SER A 394 -21.84 -8.15 16.18
C SER A 394 -20.49 -7.80 16.84
N ASN A 395 -19.46 -8.61 16.60
CA ASN A 395 -18.16 -8.56 17.28
C ASN A 395 -17.03 -8.09 16.37
N LEU A 396 -17.31 -7.18 15.43
CA LEU A 396 -16.30 -6.62 14.54
C LEU A 396 -15.32 -5.74 15.33
N ASN A 397 -14.04 -5.79 14.98
CA ASN A 397 -13.09 -4.78 15.41
C ASN A 397 -13.18 -3.51 14.54
N THR A 398 -12.41 -2.47 14.88
CA THR A 398 -12.48 -1.18 14.16
C THR A 398 -12.10 -1.30 12.68
N THR A 399 -11.10 -2.12 12.34
CA THR A 399 -10.69 -2.38 10.95
C THR A 399 -11.76 -3.15 10.19
N GLU A 400 -12.33 -4.17 10.80
CA GLU A 400 -13.39 -4.99 10.22
C GLU A 400 -14.67 -4.18 9.95
N ARG A 401 -15.06 -3.26 10.85
CA ARG A 401 -16.15 -2.31 10.58
C ARG A 401 -15.83 -1.40 9.39
N THR A 402 -14.60 -0.89 9.30
CA THR A 402 -14.18 -0.05 8.18
C THR A 402 -14.22 -0.82 6.85
N ILE A 403 -13.85 -2.11 6.84
CA ILE A 403 -13.98 -2.99 5.68
C ILE A 403 -15.46 -3.21 5.33
N CYS A 404 -16.31 -3.53 6.31
CA CYS A 404 -17.75 -3.79 6.09
C CYS A 404 -18.55 -2.58 5.61
N ASN A 405 -18.05 -1.37 5.81
CA ASN A 405 -18.68 -0.12 5.38
C ASN A 405 -18.07 0.45 4.08
N SER A 406 -17.17 -0.30 3.43
CA SER A 406 -16.48 0.14 2.22
C SER A 406 -16.48 -0.98 1.19
N GLN A 407 -17.20 -0.79 0.07
CA GLN A 407 -17.21 -1.74 -1.04
C GLN A 407 -15.79 -2.04 -1.55
N TYR A 408 -14.95 -1.01 -1.63
CA TYR A 408 -13.54 -1.12 -2.01
C TYR A 408 -12.74 -2.05 -1.08
N LEU A 409 -12.79 -1.81 0.23
CA LEU A 409 -12.04 -2.63 1.19
C LEU A 409 -12.63 -4.03 1.34
N ALA A 410 -13.97 -4.17 1.25
CA ALA A 410 -14.66 -5.45 1.24
C ALA A 410 -14.24 -6.32 0.05
N GLY A 411 -14.11 -5.72 -1.14
CA GLY A 411 -13.62 -6.36 -2.36
C GLY A 411 -12.16 -6.78 -2.26
N LEU A 412 -11.26 -5.89 -1.80
CA LEU A 412 -9.85 -6.25 -1.56
C LEU A 412 -9.72 -7.39 -0.55
N ASP A 413 -10.48 -7.36 0.54
CA ASP A 413 -10.45 -8.42 1.54
C ASP A 413 -11.04 -9.74 1.00
N ALA A 414 -11.97 -9.70 0.04
CA ALA A 414 -12.52 -10.90 -0.61
C ALA A 414 -11.49 -11.52 -1.56
N GLN A 415 -10.77 -10.69 -2.31
CA GLN A 415 -9.68 -11.15 -3.18
C GLN A 415 -8.52 -11.74 -2.36
N MET A 416 -8.17 -11.14 -1.23
CA MET A 416 -7.16 -11.67 -0.32
C MET A 416 -7.58 -13.03 0.25
N GLU A 417 -8.83 -13.19 0.65
CA GLU A 417 -9.38 -14.46 1.12
C GLU A 417 -9.34 -15.54 0.02
N SER A 418 -9.78 -15.21 -1.19
CA SER A 418 -9.70 -16.09 -2.35
C SER A 418 -8.25 -16.50 -2.68
N THR A 419 -7.33 -15.52 -2.71
CA THR A 419 -5.90 -15.77 -2.96
C THR A 419 -5.28 -16.64 -1.87
N TYR A 420 -5.66 -16.44 -0.61
CA TYR A 420 -5.22 -17.26 0.51
C TYR A 420 -5.75 -18.69 0.41
N ASN A 421 -6.99 -18.89 -0.04
CA ASN A 421 -7.57 -20.22 -0.20
C ASN A 421 -6.99 -20.98 -1.40
N ALA A 422 -6.53 -20.26 -2.44
CA ALA A 422 -5.94 -20.84 -3.64
C ALA A 422 -4.46 -21.22 -3.49
N GLN A 423 -3.78 -20.77 -2.41
CA GLN A 423 -2.37 -21.07 -2.17
C GLN A 423 -2.16 -22.18 -1.12
N SER A 424 -0.98 -22.81 -1.13
CA SER A 424 -0.61 -23.88 -0.19
C SER A 424 0.65 -23.63 0.65
N HIS A 425 1.34 -22.51 0.46
CA HIS A 425 2.65 -22.21 1.07
C HIS A 425 2.58 -21.39 2.36
N VAL A 426 1.42 -20.85 2.73
CA VAL A 426 1.19 -20.06 3.95
C VAL A 426 0.26 -20.79 4.90
N SER A 427 0.70 -20.96 6.15
CA SER A 427 -0.11 -21.59 7.19
C SER A 427 -1.24 -20.70 7.71
N ALA A 428 -2.30 -21.29 8.26
CA ALA A 428 -3.37 -20.55 8.95
C ALA A 428 -2.87 -19.72 10.13
N SER A 429 -1.77 -20.14 10.77
CA SER A 429 -1.13 -19.40 11.85
C SER A 429 -0.43 -18.12 11.35
N GLU A 430 0.24 -18.19 10.21
CA GLU A 430 0.82 -17.01 9.55
C GLU A 430 -0.26 -16.07 9.05
N GLN A 431 -1.33 -16.61 8.47
CA GLN A 431 -2.48 -15.81 8.04
C GLN A 431 -3.14 -15.09 9.22
N GLY A 432 -3.37 -15.80 10.33
CA GLY A 432 -3.86 -15.20 11.58
C GLY A 432 -2.90 -14.17 12.18
N SER A 433 -1.60 -14.32 11.98
CA SER A 433 -0.59 -13.34 12.42
C SER A 433 -0.61 -12.09 11.54
N TRP A 434 -0.75 -12.24 10.22
CA TRP A 434 -0.88 -11.13 9.29
C TRP A 434 -2.18 -10.34 9.53
N LEU A 435 -3.29 -11.00 9.86
CA LEU A 435 -4.56 -10.32 10.20
C LEU A 435 -4.37 -9.35 11.38
N LYS A 436 -3.48 -9.63 12.34
CA LYS A 436 -3.14 -8.69 13.42
C LYS A 436 -2.40 -7.46 12.89
N THR A 437 -1.57 -7.62 11.86
CA THR A 437 -0.89 -6.50 11.17
C THR A 437 -1.92 -5.63 10.45
N ARG A 438 -2.84 -6.22 9.68
CA ARG A 438 -3.97 -5.50 9.07
C ARG A 438 -4.79 -4.73 10.11
N ASN A 439 -5.19 -5.41 11.19
CA ASN A 439 -6.01 -4.82 12.25
C ASN A 439 -5.30 -3.69 13.04
N SER A 440 -3.97 -3.60 12.96
CA SER A 440 -3.22 -2.48 13.56
C SER A 440 -3.45 -1.15 12.84
N CYS A 441 -4.03 -1.16 11.64
CA CYS A 441 -4.42 0.04 10.89
C CYS A 441 -5.63 0.79 11.47
N GLY A 442 -6.39 0.18 12.39
CA GLY A 442 -7.58 0.83 12.96
C GLY A 442 -8.62 1.14 11.88
N ALA A 443 -9.06 2.40 11.79
CA ALA A 443 -10.02 2.87 10.77
C ALA A 443 -9.35 3.48 9.51
N ASN A 444 -8.02 3.42 9.40
CA ASN A 444 -7.31 4.06 8.28
C ASN A 444 -7.43 3.21 7.01
N GLY A 445 -8.32 3.60 6.10
CA GLY A 445 -8.62 2.89 4.86
C GLY A 445 -7.40 2.64 3.97
N SER A 446 -6.51 3.61 3.79
CA SER A 446 -5.31 3.47 2.96
C SER A 446 -4.29 2.50 3.57
N CYS A 447 -4.13 2.51 4.90
CA CYS A 447 -3.30 1.52 5.61
C CYS A 447 -3.86 0.10 5.44
N ILE A 448 -5.19 -0.06 5.57
CA ILE A 448 -5.85 -1.36 5.40
C ILE A 448 -5.67 -1.85 3.97
N ALA A 449 -5.95 -1.01 2.97
CA ALA A 449 -5.78 -1.34 1.57
C ALA A 449 -4.36 -1.79 1.26
N GLN A 450 -3.34 -1.03 1.68
CA GLN A 450 -1.94 -1.40 1.45
C GLN A 450 -1.56 -2.72 2.12
N ALA A 451 -1.97 -2.92 3.38
CA ALA A 451 -1.69 -4.16 4.10
C ALA A 451 -2.31 -5.40 3.42
N VAL A 452 -3.48 -5.23 2.81
CA VAL A 452 -4.21 -6.27 2.06
C VAL A 452 -3.60 -6.50 0.67
N ILE A 453 -3.26 -5.45 -0.06
CA ILE A 453 -2.59 -5.52 -1.37
C ILE A 453 -1.22 -6.19 -1.25
N ASP A 454 -0.40 -5.78 -0.28
CA ASP A 454 0.91 -6.38 0.00
C ASP A 454 0.80 -7.88 0.29
N ARG A 455 -0.30 -8.28 0.95
CA ARG A 455 -0.56 -9.68 1.26
C ARG A 455 -0.98 -10.47 0.03
N ILE A 456 -1.88 -9.93 -0.79
CA ILE A 456 -2.27 -10.55 -2.06
C ILE A 456 -1.03 -10.77 -2.93
N ALA A 457 -0.17 -9.76 -3.07
CA ALA A 457 1.07 -9.86 -3.83
C ALA A 457 1.99 -10.97 -3.29
N TYR A 458 2.18 -11.04 -1.97
CA TYR A 458 2.97 -12.09 -1.33
C TYR A 458 2.39 -13.50 -1.54
N LEU A 459 1.06 -13.66 -1.47
CA LEU A 459 0.39 -14.94 -1.66
C LEU A 459 0.37 -15.38 -3.13
N GLN A 460 0.36 -14.45 -4.09
CA GLN A 460 0.41 -14.79 -5.52
C GLN A 460 1.83 -15.11 -5.99
N ASN A 461 2.81 -14.33 -5.53
CA ASN A 461 4.20 -14.44 -5.94
C ASN A 461 5.10 -14.50 -4.69
N PRO A 462 5.12 -15.64 -3.97
CA PRO A 462 6.00 -15.78 -2.82
C PRO A 462 7.45 -15.65 -3.27
N PRO A 463 8.27 -14.83 -2.60
CA PRO A 463 9.68 -14.69 -2.96
C PRO A 463 10.36 -16.07 -2.95
N ALA A 464 11.28 -16.28 -3.90
CA ALA A 464 11.95 -17.57 -4.10
C ALA A 464 12.46 -18.15 -2.77
N PRO A 465 12.28 -19.47 -2.53
CA PRO A 465 12.77 -20.09 -1.30
C PRO A 465 14.26 -19.80 -1.16
N ALA A 466 14.67 -19.44 0.06
CA ALA A 466 16.06 -19.11 0.34
C ALA A 466 16.97 -20.22 -0.22
N PRO A 467 17.99 -19.89 -1.04
CA PRO A 467 18.93 -20.90 -1.47
C PRO A 467 19.51 -21.57 -0.23
N SER A 468 19.56 -22.91 -0.25
CA SER A 468 20.26 -23.66 0.79
C SER A 468 21.66 -23.07 0.96
N PRO A 469 22.13 -22.88 2.21
CA PRO A 469 23.37 -22.15 2.46
C PRO A 469 24.54 -22.86 1.79
N GLY A 470 24.92 -22.35 0.61
CA GLY A 470 26.13 -22.72 -0.09
C GLY A 470 27.34 -22.28 0.71
N ASN A 471 28.27 -23.22 0.90
CA ASN A 471 29.47 -23.10 1.72
C ASN A 471 30.26 -21.81 1.46
N GLY A 472 30.22 -20.89 2.43
CA GLY A 472 30.94 -19.62 2.33
C GLY A 472 30.97 -18.82 3.62
N GLY A 473 31.32 -19.42 4.76
CA GLY A 473 31.73 -18.69 5.97
C GLY A 473 30.75 -17.61 6.51
N VAL A 474 29.45 -17.76 6.26
CA VAL A 474 28.42 -16.83 6.75
C VAL A 474 27.86 -17.33 8.07
N ARG A 475 27.83 -16.48 9.10
CA ARG A 475 27.21 -16.79 10.39
C ARG A 475 26.01 -15.87 10.62
N VAL A 476 24.84 -16.46 10.83
CA VAL A 476 23.59 -15.73 11.11
C VAL A 476 23.33 -15.70 12.61
N VAL A 477 23.16 -14.50 13.18
CA VAL A 477 22.83 -14.28 14.58
C VAL A 477 21.37 -13.82 14.64
N LYS A 478 20.46 -14.68 15.12
CA LYS A 478 19.04 -14.33 15.26
C LYS A 478 18.83 -13.41 16.46
N GLY A 479 17.93 -12.43 16.34
CA GLY A 479 17.66 -11.46 17.41
C GLY A 479 16.66 -10.38 17.01
N ASN A 480 16.27 -9.55 17.98
CA ASN A 480 15.49 -8.34 17.71
C ASN A 480 16.46 -7.16 17.60
N TYR A 481 16.54 -6.57 16.42
CA TYR A 481 17.41 -5.43 16.13
C TYR A 481 16.63 -4.12 16.02
N THR A 482 15.43 -4.05 16.59
CA THR A 482 14.67 -2.81 16.66
C THR A 482 15.39 -1.78 17.54
N LEU A 483 15.62 -0.61 16.98
CA LEU A 483 16.12 0.57 17.67
C LEU A 483 15.00 1.31 18.40
N GLY A 484 15.36 2.01 19.48
CA GLY A 484 14.45 2.92 20.15
C GLY A 484 13.96 4.04 19.21
N SER A 485 12.80 4.61 19.49
CA SER A 485 12.05 5.52 18.60
C SER A 485 12.83 6.72 18.04
N ASN A 486 13.88 7.16 18.73
CA ASN A 486 14.71 8.30 18.34
C ASN A 486 16.08 7.90 17.76
N ARG A 487 16.23 6.64 17.33
CA ARG A 487 17.40 6.17 16.60
C ARG A 487 16.98 5.46 15.33
N CYS A 488 17.85 5.47 14.35
CA CYS A 488 17.68 4.63 13.17
C CYS A 488 19.02 4.20 12.60
N TYR A 489 18.96 3.08 11.89
CA TYR A 489 20.00 2.63 11.00
C TYR A 489 19.97 3.46 9.72
N ILE A 490 21.14 3.90 9.28
CA ILE A 490 21.32 4.32 7.90
C ILE A 490 21.48 3.04 7.07
N VAL A 491 20.39 2.63 6.43
CA VAL A 491 20.34 1.52 5.48
C VAL A 491 20.76 2.06 4.12
N ALA A 492 21.88 1.58 3.60
CA ALA A 492 22.40 1.99 2.30
C ALA A 492 21.69 1.30 1.12
N ALA A 493 21.23 0.07 1.35
CA ALA A 493 20.60 -0.76 0.34
C ALA A 493 19.89 -1.95 1.03
N SER A 494 18.88 -2.49 0.35
CA SER A 494 18.25 -3.76 0.70
C SER A 494 18.36 -4.72 -0.50
N ARG A 495 18.72 -5.98 -0.27
CA ARG A 495 18.92 -7.00 -1.31
C ARG A 495 18.15 -8.27 -1.01
N THR A 496 17.81 -9.05 -2.02
CA THR A 496 16.98 -10.26 -1.86
C THR A 496 17.82 -11.47 -1.45
N SER A 497 19.14 -11.39 -1.60
CA SER A 497 20.07 -12.46 -1.22
C SER A 497 21.35 -11.94 -0.57
N ILE A 498 22.04 -12.82 0.16
CA ILE A 498 23.36 -12.55 0.74
C ILE A 498 24.40 -12.30 -0.37
N ALA A 499 24.30 -12.99 -1.51
CA ALA A 499 25.20 -12.82 -2.64
C ALA A 499 25.08 -11.42 -3.25
N GLU A 500 23.86 -10.93 -3.47
CA GLU A 500 23.63 -9.56 -3.93
C GLU A 500 24.07 -8.52 -2.90
N ALA A 501 23.82 -8.78 -1.61
CA ALA A 501 24.20 -7.85 -0.55
C ALA A 501 25.72 -7.71 -0.43
N THR A 502 26.44 -8.83 -0.47
CA THR A 502 27.91 -8.84 -0.46
C THR A 502 28.50 -8.25 -1.75
N GLY A 503 27.85 -8.50 -2.90
CA GLY A 503 28.16 -7.85 -4.18
C GLY A 503 28.07 -6.32 -4.09
N PHE A 504 26.96 -5.79 -3.60
CA PHE A 504 26.78 -4.35 -3.37
C PHE A 504 27.87 -3.78 -2.45
N ILE A 505 28.17 -4.44 -1.33
CA ILE A 505 29.20 -3.98 -0.39
C ILE A 505 30.57 -3.91 -1.06
N SER A 506 30.93 -4.93 -1.85
CA SER A 506 32.23 -4.99 -2.54
C SER A 506 32.39 -3.93 -3.63
N GLN A 507 31.30 -3.55 -4.30
CA GLN A 507 31.31 -2.58 -5.41
C GLN A 507 31.16 -1.14 -4.91
N TRP A 508 30.21 -0.88 -4.01
CA TRP A 508 29.80 0.47 -3.60
C TRP A 508 30.44 0.95 -2.30
N LEU A 509 30.75 0.02 -1.39
CA LEU A 509 31.23 0.34 -0.04
C LEU A 509 32.65 -0.19 0.19
N ARG A 510 33.42 -0.35 -0.90
CA ARG A 510 34.77 -0.90 -0.87
C ARG A 510 35.67 -0.12 0.09
N GLY A 511 36.28 -0.82 1.04
CA GLY A 511 37.18 -0.23 2.04
C GLY A 511 36.47 0.51 3.19
N ARG A 512 35.12 0.55 3.19
CA ARG A 512 34.35 1.14 4.29
C ARG A 512 34.25 0.14 5.45
N SER A 513 34.76 0.53 6.61
CA SER A 513 34.64 -0.25 7.83
C SER A 513 33.26 -0.02 8.48
N GLY A 514 32.73 -1.04 9.15
CA GLY A 514 31.52 -0.91 10.00
C GLY A 514 30.19 -1.10 9.29
N VAL A 515 30.24 -1.58 8.05
CA VAL A 515 29.05 -2.06 7.34
C VAL A 515 28.53 -3.33 8.03
N ARG A 516 27.23 -3.36 8.27
CA ARG A 516 26.49 -4.49 8.88
C ARG A 516 25.42 -4.96 7.90
N MET A 517 24.99 -6.20 8.04
CA MET A 517 23.95 -6.77 7.19
C MET A 517 22.90 -7.42 8.09
N PHE A 518 21.62 -7.11 7.84
CA PHE A 518 20.51 -7.64 8.64
C PHE A 518 19.50 -8.34 7.74
N GLN A 519 19.14 -9.57 8.11
CA GLN A 519 17.98 -10.25 7.54
C GLN A 519 16.71 -9.67 8.14
N SER A 520 15.75 -9.37 7.28
CA SER A 520 14.44 -8.84 7.62
C SER A 520 13.37 -9.94 7.60
N ASP A 521 12.28 -9.74 8.35
CA ASP A 521 11.14 -10.67 8.42
C ASP A 521 10.42 -10.88 7.07
N ASN A 522 10.64 -10.00 6.11
CA ASN A 522 10.11 -10.06 4.74
C ASN A 522 11.10 -10.66 3.72
N GLY A 523 12.19 -11.27 4.18
CA GLY A 523 13.16 -11.96 3.31
C GLY A 523 14.31 -11.10 2.78
N TYR A 524 14.31 -9.78 2.99
CA TYR A 524 15.37 -8.89 2.50
C TYR A 524 16.57 -8.78 3.45
N TYR A 525 17.74 -8.48 2.90
CA TYR A 525 18.98 -8.19 3.60
C TYR A 525 19.30 -6.70 3.55
N GLY A 526 19.09 -5.99 4.67
CA GLY A 526 19.41 -4.57 4.82
C GLY A 526 20.89 -4.35 5.12
N ILE A 527 21.56 -3.53 4.30
CA ILE A 527 22.98 -3.18 4.43
C ILE A 527 23.07 -1.86 5.19
N VAL A 528 23.54 -1.92 6.42
CA VAL A 528 23.55 -0.81 7.38
C VAL A 528 24.94 -0.26 7.56
N LEU A 529 25.08 1.06 7.49
CA LEU A 529 26.37 1.74 7.59
C LEU A 529 26.67 2.24 8.99
N GLU A 530 25.66 2.80 9.63
CA GLU A 530 25.79 3.44 10.93
C GLU A 530 24.42 3.53 11.61
N THR A 531 24.44 3.84 12.91
CA THR A 531 23.23 4.14 13.68
C THR A 531 23.29 5.58 14.16
N VAL A 532 22.29 6.37 13.80
CA VAL A 532 22.22 7.80 14.06
C VAL A 532 21.03 8.15 14.94
N SER A 533 20.99 9.38 15.47
CA SER A 533 19.75 9.91 16.03
C SER A 533 18.74 10.15 14.91
N ARG A 534 17.46 9.91 15.17
CA ARG A 534 16.39 10.12 14.19
C ARG A 534 16.31 11.59 13.77
N SER A 535 16.47 12.51 14.71
CA SER A 535 16.52 13.96 14.43
C SER A 535 17.72 14.39 13.59
N GLY A 536 18.83 13.64 13.61
CA GLY A 536 20.02 13.91 12.81
C GLY A 536 20.09 13.07 11.53
N ALA A 537 19.12 12.17 11.31
CA ALA A 537 19.19 11.19 10.24
C ALA A 537 19.08 11.85 8.87
N ASP A 538 18.19 12.82 8.71
CA ASP A 538 17.98 13.51 7.43
C ASP A 538 19.23 14.31 7.04
N ALA A 539 19.82 15.05 7.99
CA ALA A 539 21.06 15.78 7.77
C ALA A 539 22.23 14.83 7.43
N ARG A 540 22.30 13.68 8.10
CA ARG A 540 23.35 12.69 7.84
C ARG A 540 23.15 11.98 6.49
N LEU A 541 21.93 11.62 6.14
CA LEU A 541 21.57 11.05 4.83
C LEU A 541 21.89 12.05 3.72
N ALA A 542 21.50 13.32 3.87
CA ALA A 542 21.81 14.38 2.91
C ALA A 542 23.32 14.57 2.74
N GLN A 543 24.09 14.57 3.84
CA GLN A 543 25.56 14.67 3.80
C GLN A 543 26.21 13.49 3.08
N LEU A 544 25.73 12.27 3.31
CA LEU A 544 26.28 11.06 2.69
C LEU A 544 25.90 10.97 1.21
N LYS A 545 24.66 11.33 0.86
CA LYS A 545 24.16 11.35 -0.53
C LYS A 545 24.85 12.43 -1.36
N SER A 546 25.06 13.63 -0.83
CA SER A 546 25.74 14.72 -1.56
C SER A 546 27.19 14.43 -1.91
N ARG A 547 27.84 13.52 -1.15
CA ARG A 547 29.19 13.04 -1.41
C ARG A 547 29.23 11.75 -2.23
N ASN A 548 28.07 11.30 -2.72
CA ASN A 548 27.87 10.02 -3.40
C ASN A 548 28.43 8.82 -2.59
N ALA A 549 28.45 8.94 -1.26
CA ALA A 549 29.00 7.93 -0.36
C ALA A 549 28.00 6.81 -0.06
N ILE A 550 26.72 7.01 -0.39
CA ILE A 550 25.61 6.06 -0.25
C ILE A 550 24.58 6.30 -1.38
N PRO A 551 23.81 5.29 -1.80
CA PRO A 551 22.75 5.46 -2.81
C PRO A 551 21.65 6.45 -2.42
N GLY A 552 20.98 7.03 -3.42
CA GLY A 552 19.90 8.01 -3.22
C GLY A 552 18.66 7.46 -2.50
N ASP A 553 18.40 6.16 -2.61
CA ASP A 553 17.34 5.41 -1.91
C ASP A 553 17.72 4.98 -0.49
N SER A 554 18.92 5.32 -0.02
CA SER A 554 19.32 5.04 1.37
C SER A 554 18.38 5.73 2.36
N TYR A 555 18.02 5.01 3.42
CA TYR A 555 16.97 5.45 4.34
C TYR A 555 17.29 5.16 5.81
N CYS A 556 16.55 5.85 6.66
CA CYS A 556 16.58 5.72 8.11
C CYS A 556 15.57 4.65 8.54
N SER A 557 16.04 3.48 9.01
CA SER A 557 15.19 2.39 9.49
C SER A 557 15.28 2.23 11.00
N THR A 558 14.14 2.04 11.68
CA THR A 558 14.16 1.64 13.09
C THR A 558 14.59 0.19 13.29
N GLY A 559 14.81 -0.57 12.21
CA GLY A 559 15.16 -1.98 12.30
C GLY A 559 14.04 -2.87 12.83
N ARG A 560 12.78 -2.38 12.87
CA ARG A 560 11.62 -3.13 13.39
C ARG A 560 11.46 -4.51 12.75
N ARG A 561 11.88 -4.62 11.48
CA ARG A 561 11.77 -5.84 10.68
C ARG A 561 13.03 -6.71 10.74
N PHE A 562 14.12 -6.24 11.34
CA PHE A 562 15.39 -6.98 11.37
C PHE A 562 15.35 -8.09 12.42
N VAL A 563 15.38 -9.34 11.93
CA VAL A 563 15.23 -10.57 12.71
C VAL A 563 16.53 -11.35 12.88
N ALA A 564 17.55 -11.03 12.09
CA ALA A 564 18.89 -11.59 12.26
C ALA A 564 19.96 -10.62 11.74
N GLU A 565 21.16 -10.67 12.32
CA GLU A 565 22.36 -10.08 11.74
C GLU A 565 23.17 -11.14 11.01
N VAL A 566 23.66 -10.83 9.82
CA VAL A 566 24.43 -11.73 8.97
C VAL A 566 25.89 -11.29 8.98
N LEU A 567 26.77 -12.17 9.44
CA LEU A 567 28.22 -11.98 9.50
C LEU A 567 28.87 -12.71 8.31
N TRP A 568 29.76 -12.05 7.56
CA TRP A 568 30.43 -12.62 6.38
C TRP A 568 31.94 -12.28 6.36
N ASN A 569 32.75 -13.15 5.77
CA ASN A 569 34.23 -13.08 5.81
C ASN A 569 34.87 -11.98 4.92
N GLY A 570 34.10 -11.01 4.41
CA GLY A 570 34.59 -9.94 3.52
C GLY A 570 34.63 -8.53 4.14
N GLY A 571 34.16 -8.37 5.37
CA GLY A 571 34.25 -7.11 6.11
C GLY A 571 35.13 -7.28 7.33
N ALA A 572 36.36 -6.77 7.29
CA ALA A 572 37.12 -6.58 8.53
C ALA A 572 36.24 -5.74 9.49
N PRO A 573 36.10 -6.16 10.76
CA PRO A 573 35.22 -5.47 11.69
C PRO A 573 35.74 -4.03 11.87
N ALA A 574 34.91 -3.01 11.59
CA ALA A 574 35.07 -1.79 12.39
C ALA A 574 34.87 -2.21 13.85
N PRO A 575 35.44 -1.47 14.82
CA PRO A 575 35.07 -1.67 16.21
C PRO A 575 33.55 -1.56 16.32
N SER A 576 32.91 -2.71 16.38
CA SER A 576 31.57 -2.82 16.90
C SER A 576 31.62 -2.13 18.28
N PRO A 577 30.55 -1.49 18.78
CA PRO A 577 30.22 -1.82 20.14
C PRO A 577 29.95 -3.33 20.08
N SER A 578 30.96 -4.15 20.36
CA SER A 578 30.85 -5.61 20.27
C SER A 578 29.53 -6.03 20.91
N PRO A 579 28.84 -7.07 20.41
CA PRO A 579 27.94 -7.83 21.25
C PRO A 579 28.82 -8.51 22.29
N VAL A 580 29.19 -7.75 23.30
CA VAL A 580 29.53 -8.31 24.58
C VAL A 580 28.21 -8.71 25.14
N ASN A 581 27.79 -9.96 24.89
CA ASN A 581 26.89 -10.68 25.80
C ASN A 581 27.60 -10.79 27.16
N ARG A 582 27.79 -9.64 27.80
CA ARG A 582 28.37 -9.51 29.12
C ARG A 582 27.20 -9.53 30.06
N VAL A 583 27.13 -10.62 30.80
CA VAL A 583 26.31 -10.68 31.99
C VAL A 583 26.85 -9.64 32.95
N MET A 584 25.99 -8.68 33.29
CA MET A 584 26.26 -7.62 34.26
C MET A 584 25.16 -7.66 35.33
N TYR A 585 25.40 -6.97 36.43
CA TYR A 585 24.45 -6.81 37.51
C TYR A 585 24.18 -5.32 37.75
N VAL A 586 22.94 -4.98 38.11
CA VAL A 586 22.62 -3.63 38.58
C VAL A 586 23.39 -3.35 39.85
N ASP A 587 24.14 -2.26 39.89
CA ASP A 587 24.96 -1.89 41.05
C ASP A 587 24.12 -1.45 42.26
N ASN A 588 24.68 -1.57 43.45
CA ASN A 588 24.04 -1.20 44.72
C ASN A 588 24.54 0.18 45.20
N ASN A 589 24.19 1.24 44.46
CA ASN A 589 24.70 2.60 44.68
C ASN A 589 23.81 3.47 45.63
N ASN A 590 22.98 2.85 46.47
CA ASN A 590 22.00 3.54 47.33
C ASN A 590 20.92 4.40 46.60
N SER A 591 20.75 4.25 45.28
CA SER A 591 19.68 4.95 44.53
C SER A 591 18.35 4.20 44.51
N GLY A 592 18.37 2.91 44.83
CA GLY A 592 17.16 2.09 45.04
C GLY A 592 16.58 1.46 43.78
N GLY A 593 17.26 1.62 42.65
CA GLY A 593 17.00 0.93 41.40
C GLY A 593 17.59 1.67 40.20
N LEU A 594 17.53 1.01 39.05
CA LEU A 594 18.09 1.45 37.79
C LEU A 594 16.97 1.61 36.77
N ASN A 595 16.63 2.86 36.46
CA ASN A 595 15.60 3.18 35.47
C ASN A 595 16.00 2.65 34.09
N VAL A 596 15.08 1.90 33.48
CA VAL A 596 15.21 1.37 32.12
C VAL A 596 14.41 2.26 31.20
N ARG A 597 15.13 2.86 30.24
CA ARG A 597 14.61 3.87 29.32
C ARG A 597 14.42 3.30 27.92
N THR A 598 13.55 3.94 27.15
CA THR A 598 13.36 3.61 25.73
C THR A 598 14.52 4.06 24.83
N GLY A 599 15.46 4.84 25.34
CA GLY A 599 16.66 5.26 24.62
C GLY A 599 17.84 5.69 25.51
N PRO A 600 19.04 5.89 24.92
CA PRO A 600 20.30 6.14 25.62
C PRO A 600 20.50 7.60 26.06
N SER A 601 19.54 8.16 26.80
CA SER A 601 19.69 9.44 27.48
C SER A 601 18.64 9.59 28.58
N THR A 602 18.81 10.58 29.46
CA THR A 602 17.80 10.93 30.48
C THR A 602 16.54 11.58 29.91
N SER A 603 16.54 12.01 28.64
CA SER A 603 15.37 12.63 27.99
C SER A 603 14.35 11.60 27.48
N TYR A 604 14.73 10.32 27.41
CA TYR A 604 13.79 9.24 27.10
C TYR A 604 13.01 8.85 28.35
N HIS A 605 11.72 8.59 28.18
CA HIS A 605 10.90 8.08 29.27
C HIS A 605 11.41 6.70 29.73
N ASP A 606 11.48 6.51 31.05
CA ASP A 606 11.63 5.21 31.66
C ASP A 606 10.29 4.48 31.70
N PHE A 607 10.33 3.17 31.45
CA PHE A 607 9.13 2.32 31.41
C PHE A 607 9.17 1.23 32.49
N THR A 608 10.33 0.99 33.08
CA THR A 608 10.49 0.09 34.22
C THR A 608 11.77 0.42 34.98
N GLU A 609 11.97 -0.22 36.12
CA GLU A 609 13.13 -0.02 36.97
C GLU A 609 13.64 -1.37 37.47
N LEU A 610 14.95 -1.56 37.43
CA LEU A 610 15.60 -2.78 37.90
C LEU A 610 16.14 -2.61 39.31
N ARG A 611 15.96 -3.63 40.14
CA ARG A 611 16.49 -3.64 41.51
C ARG A 611 18.01 -3.87 41.49
N PRO A 612 18.76 -3.33 42.47
CA PRO A 612 20.16 -3.72 42.69
C PRO A 612 20.34 -5.24 42.72
N GLY A 613 21.42 -5.73 42.11
CA GLY A 613 21.72 -7.15 41.98
C GLY A 613 20.97 -7.90 40.86
N THR A 614 20.05 -7.24 40.14
CA THR A 614 19.37 -7.86 38.99
C THR A 614 20.38 -8.18 37.90
N GLN A 615 20.38 -9.43 37.43
CA GLN A 615 21.23 -9.88 36.32
C GLN A 615 20.65 -9.39 34.99
N VAL A 616 21.49 -8.80 34.16
CA VAL A 616 21.12 -8.31 32.82
C VAL A 616 22.17 -8.72 31.80
N THR A 617 21.76 -8.88 30.55
CA THR A 617 22.69 -9.10 29.45
C THR A 617 22.85 -7.78 28.71
N VAL A 618 24.01 -7.13 28.82
CA VAL A 618 24.33 -6.01 27.93
C VAL A 618 24.54 -6.59 26.54
N PHE A 619 24.04 -5.92 25.49
CA PHE A 619 24.30 -6.34 24.11
C PHE A 619 24.57 -5.18 23.15
N ALA A 620 24.39 -3.94 23.61
CA ALA A 620 24.91 -2.76 22.95
C ALA A 620 25.29 -1.70 23.98
N GLN A 621 26.25 -0.83 23.64
CA GLN A 621 26.60 0.32 24.44
C GLN A 621 26.71 1.54 23.53
N GLN A 622 26.22 2.67 24.01
CA GLN A 622 26.36 3.98 23.40
C GLN A 622 26.67 5.00 24.48
N ASP A 623 27.84 5.64 24.40
CA ASP A 623 28.32 6.57 25.42
C ASP A 623 28.27 5.93 26.83
N LYS A 624 27.62 6.61 27.78
CA LYS A 624 27.39 6.14 29.14
C LYS A 624 26.10 5.32 29.29
N TRP A 625 25.56 4.77 28.20
CA TRP A 625 24.32 3.98 28.20
C TRP A 625 24.54 2.59 27.62
N SER A 626 23.94 1.59 28.26
CA SER A 626 23.96 0.20 27.83
C SER A 626 22.55 -0.22 27.44
N ASN A 627 22.39 -0.81 26.26
CA ASN A 627 21.18 -1.55 25.92
C ASN A 627 21.30 -2.96 26.53
N ILE A 628 20.31 -3.31 27.31
CA ILE A 628 20.27 -4.54 28.11
C ILE A 628 19.05 -5.38 27.76
N ARG A 629 19.20 -6.69 27.91
CA ARG A 629 18.10 -7.66 27.98
C ARG A 629 17.87 -8.04 29.44
N MET A 630 16.63 -7.88 29.88
CA MET A 630 16.17 -8.19 31.23
C MET A 630 15.79 -9.68 31.36
N PRO A 631 15.64 -10.23 32.58
CA PRO A 631 15.27 -11.64 32.78
C PRO A 631 13.94 -12.04 32.14
N ASP A 632 13.00 -11.09 32.03
CA ASP A 632 11.70 -11.26 31.38
C ASP A 632 11.78 -11.22 29.84
N GLY A 633 12.97 -11.08 29.27
CA GLY A 633 13.23 -11.03 27.83
C GLY A 633 13.02 -9.66 27.18
N ARG A 634 12.48 -8.68 27.89
CA ARG A 634 12.33 -7.30 27.38
C ARG A 634 13.68 -6.60 27.33
N THR A 635 13.79 -5.59 26.46
CA THR A 635 15.03 -4.83 26.24
C THR A 635 14.85 -3.34 26.55
N GLY A 636 15.93 -2.65 26.92
CA GLY A 636 15.91 -1.21 27.15
C GLY A 636 17.27 -0.64 27.51
N TRP A 637 17.35 0.68 27.64
CA TRP A 637 18.61 1.40 27.88
C TRP A 637 18.77 1.79 29.34
N VAL A 638 19.95 1.54 29.90
CA VAL A 638 20.31 1.88 31.27
C VAL A 638 21.62 2.64 31.33
N TYR A 639 21.83 3.45 32.36
CA TYR A 639 23.07 4.20 32.54
C TYR A 639 24.20 3.23 32.93
N THR A 640 25.16 3.03 32.04
CA THR A 640 26.27 2.06 32.15
C THR A 640 27.03 2.16 33.48
N PRO A 641 27.30 3.34 34.05
CA PRO A 641 27.98 3.44 35.35
C PRO A 641 27.23 2.80 36.53
N LEU A 642 25.96 2.40 36.34
CA LEU A 642 25.15 1.68 37.34
C LEU A 642 25.08 0.18 37.07
N LEU A 643 25.95 -0.33 36.20
CA LEU A 643 26.15 -1.75 35.97
C LEU A 643 27.54 -2.16 36.48
N THR A 644 27.60 -3.31 37.14
CA THR A 644 28.84 -3.93 37.62
C THR A 644 29.00 -5.34 37.06
N ARG A 645 30.25 -5.79 36.87
CA ARG A 645 30.57 -7.15 36.43
C ARG A 645 30.40 -8.18 37.53
N THR A 646 30.56 -7.76 38.78
CA THR A 646 30.46 -8.63 39.96
C THR A 646 29.08 -8.47 40.58
N LYS A 647 28.42 -9.58 40.92
CA LYS A 647 27.13 -9.54 41.58
C LYS A 647 27.27 -8.82 42.93
N PRO A 648 26.66 -7.64 43.13
CA PRO A 648 26.80 -6.90 44.37
C PRO A 648 26.08 -7.66 45.50
N ARG A 649 26.61 -7.55 46.72
CA ARG A 649 25.86 -7.98 47.92
C ARG A 649 24.75 -6.96 48.16
N VAL A 650 23.50 -7.41 48.00
CA VAL A 650 22.31 -6.58 48.21
C VAL A 650 21.73 -6.94 49.57
N THR A 651 21.98 -6.10 50.55
CA THR A 651 21.33 -6.15 51.87
C THR A 651 19.83 -5.91 51.69
N GLN A 652 18.98 -6.90 51.99
CA GLN A 652 17.54 -6.71 51.87
C GLN A 652 17.01 -6.11 53.16
N CYS A 653 16.62 -4.85 53.08
CA CYS A 653 16.00 -4.16 54.18
C CYS A 653 14.46 -4.20 54.05
N ARG A 654 13.78 -4.48 55.15
CA ARG A 654 12.33 -4.32 55.30
C ARG A 654 12.05 -3.31 56.39
N ALA A 655 10.90 -2.65 56.32
CA ALA A 655 10.48 -1.76 57.39
C ALA A 655 9.00 -1.92 57.72
N ARG A 656 8.67 -1.65 58.97
CA ARG A 656 7.29 -1.42 59.42
C ARG A 656 7.09 0.05 59.70
N VAL A 657 5.95 0.61 59.29
CA VAL A 657 5.59 1.99 59.61
C VAL A 657 5.21 2.11 61.08
N VAL A 658 5.84 3.03 61.80
CA VAL A 658 5.72 3.25 63.25
C VAL A 658 5.62 4.74 63.58
N ASN A 659 5.32 5.07 64.83
CA ASN A 659 5.27 6.45 65.35
C ASN A 659 4.24 7.35 64.64
N LEU A 660 3.16 6.75 64.14
CA LEU A 660 1.98 7.43 63.62
C LEU A 660 0.79 7.14 64.53
N GLN A 661 -0.20 8.03 64.56
CA GLN A 661 -1.51 7.74 65.14
C GLN A 661 -2.32 6.82 64.20
N PRO A 662 -3.28 6.03 64.70
CA PRO A 662 -4.25 5.35 63.85
C PRO A 662 -4.96 6.34 62.94
N TYR A 663 -5.20 5.94 61.69
CA TYR A 663 -5.86 6.81 60.72
C TYR A 663 -7.34 7.03 61.09
N SER A 664 -7.75 8.28 61.22
CA SER A 664 -9.16 8.69 61.26
C SER A 664 -9.35 9.98 60.45
N THR A 665 -10.60 10.27 60.07
CA THR A 665 -10.94 11.53 59.40
C THR A 665 -10.54 12.75 60.24
N HIS A 666 -10.59 12.65 61.57
CA HIS A 666 -10.14 13.71 62.48
C HIS A 666 -8.61 13.86 62.53
N SER A 667 -7.85 12.75 62.55
CA SER A 667 -6.37 12.81 62.56
C SER A 667 -5.80 13.40 61.27
N ARG A 668 -6.48 13.20 60.14
CA ARG A 668 -6.06 13.75 58.85
C ARG A 668 -6.06 15.28 58.83
N ASN A 669 -7.05 15.92 59.47
CA ASN A 669 -7.16 17.39 59.51
C ASN A 669 -6.02 18.06 60.28
N SER A 670 -5.42 17.35 61.24
CA SER A 670 -4.23 17.81 61.97
C SER A 670 -2.91 17.42 61.29
N GLY A 671 -2.97 16.81 60.09
CA GLY A 671 -1.78 16.33 59.38
C GLY A 671 -1.15 15.08 60.02
N LEU A 672 -1.90 14.34 60.82
CA LEU A 672 -1.46 13.18 61.58
C LEU A 672 -2.09 11.88 61.06
N GLY A 673 -1.39 10.75 61.28
CA GLY A 673 -1.90 9.41 61.00
C GLY A 673 -1.61 8.84 59.61
N PHE A 674 -0.82 9.54 58.80
CA PHE A 674 -0.30 9.04 57.51
C PHE A 674 1.13 9.50 57.28
N LEU A 675 1.87 8.74 56.47
CA LEU A 675 3.23 9.03 56.05
C LEU A 675 3.25 9.23 54.53
N ASN A 676 3.65 10.42 54.10
CA ASN A 676 3.76 10.74 52.68
C ASN A 676 4.87 9.91 52.00
N VAL A 677 4.50 9.27 50.89
CA VAL A 677 5.43 8.70 49.92
C VAL A 677 5.59 9.71 48.79
N ARG A 678 6.82 10.16 48.57
CA ARG A 678 7.15 11.23 47.64
C ARG A 678 7.93 10.73 46.43
N SER A 679 7.88 11.48 45.34
CA SER A 679 8.61 11.17 44.11
C SER A 679 10.13 11.26 44.28
N ASP A 680 10.63 12.02 45.26
CA ASP A 680 12.05 12.21 45.53
C ASP A 680 12.31 12.38 47.04
N ASN A 681 13.57 12.27 47.47
CA ASN A 681 13.99 12.27 48.88
C ASN A 681 14.00 13.67 49.53
N SER A 682 12.95 14.45 49.29
CA SER A 682 12.82 15.84 49.72
C SER A 682 11.41 16.13 50.23
N THR A 683 11.29 17.00 51.23
CA THR A 683 10.00 17.48 51.74
C THR A 683 9.23 18.31 50.71
N ARG A 684 9.92 18.85 49.70
CA ARG A 684 9.33 19.61 48.59
C ARG A 684 8.89 18.74 47.41
N ALA A 685 9.24 17.46 47.40
CA ALA A 685 8.91 16.57 46.29
C ALA A 685 7.42 16.21 46.27
N ARG A 686 6.87 15.97 45.08
CA ARG A 686 5.46 15.63 44.88
C ARG A 686 5.07 14.40 45.71
N VAL A 687 3.95 14.48 46.42
CA VAL A 687 3.37 13.32 47.12
C VAL A 687 2.67 12.44 46.08
N ILE A 688 3.02 11.16 46.05
CA ILE A 688 2.51 10.19 45.07
C ILE A 688 1.65 9.10 45.72
N SER A 689 1.82 8.86 47.03
CA SER A 689 1.06 7.89 47.81
C SER A 689 1.20 8.15 49.31
N GLU A 690 0.52 7.34 50.13
CA GLU A 690 0.51 7.41 51.59
C GLU A 690 0.77 6.01 52.18
N LEU A 691 1.49 5.96 53.31
CA LEU A 691 1.62 4.77 54.18
C LEU A 691 0.95 5.03 55.53
N TYR A 692 0.52 3.97 56.20
CA TYR A 692 -0.24 4.03 57.44
C TYR A 692 0.42 3.19 58.54
N LEU A 693 0.03 3.46 59.79
CA LEU A 693 0.57 2.75 60.96
C LEU A 693 0.45 1.23 60.77
N GLY A 694 1.59 0.53 60.86
CA GLY A 694 1.64 -0.92 60.74
C GLY A 694 1.92 -1.46 59.32
N ASP A 695 1.86 -0.63 58.27
CA ASP A 695 2.19 -1.05 56.91
C ASP A 695 3.61 -1.66 56.83
N GLN A 696 3.76 -2.72 56.04
CA GLN A 696 5.06 -3.33 55.77
C GLN A 696 5.55 -2.92 54.39
N VAL A 697 6.81 -2.50 54.34
CA VAL A 697 7.45 -2.04 53.12
C VAL A 697 8.81 -2.68 52.91
N GLN A 698 9.19 -2.87 51.65
CA GLN A 698 10.54 -3.17 51.27
C GLN A 698 11.32 -1.87 51.15
N VAL A 699 12.49 -1.80 51.78
CA VAL A 699 13.40 -0.65 51.66
C VAL A 699 14.39 -0.93 50.55
N LEU A 700 14.25 -0.19 49.45
CA LEU A 700 15.07 -0.32 48.25
C LEU A 700 16.34 0.53 48.33
N ALA A 701 16.28 1.67 49.02
CA ALA A 701 17.42 2.55 49.26
C ALA A 701 17.23 3.39 50.51
N GLN A 702 18.34 3.91 51.04
CA GLN A 702 18.35 4.87 52.14
C GLN A 702 19.29 6.03 51.79
N LYS A 703 18.83 7.27 51.98
CA LYS A 703 19.63 8.47 51.72
C LYS A 703 19.26 9.56 52.73
N GLY A 704 20.20 9.88 53.62
CA GLY A 704 19.96 10.78 54.74
C GLY A 704 18.79 10.30 55.62
N ASN A 705 17.83 11.19 55.86
CA ASN A 705 16.61 10.91 56.64
C ASN A 705 15.48 10.23 55.84
N TRP A 706 15.75 9.78 54.62
CA TRP A 706 14.76 9.19 53.72
C TRP A 706 15.08 7.74 53.39
N ALA A 707 14.03 6.94 53.23
CA ALA A 707 14.10 5.60 52.69
C ALA A 707 13.20 5.50 51.46
N ARG A 708 13.70 4.90 50.40
CA ARG A 708 12.91 4.56 49.22
C ARG A 708 12.23 3.22 49.47
N VAL A 709 10.91 3.23 49.44
CA VAL A 709 10.06 2.16 49.94
C VAL A 709 9.09 1.69 48.86
N GLN A 710 8.83 0.38 48.84
CA GLN A 710 7.78 -0.25 48.04
C GLN A 710 6.84 -1.00 48.99
N CYS A 711 5.53 -0.81 48.85
CA CYS A 711 4.53 -1.49 49.69
C CYS A 711 4.61 -3.01 49.50
N LEU A 712 4.68 -3.76 50.61
CA LEU A 712 4.58 -5.21 50.62
C LEU A 712 3.18 -5.65 51.05
N SER A 713 2.67 -5.08 52.14
CA SER A 713 1.36 -5.42 52.68
C SER A 713 0.82 -4.31 53.58
N GLY A 714 -0.51 -4.22 53.69
CA GLY A 714 -1.21 -3.24 54.53
C GLY A 714 -2.06 -2.28 53.71
N GLN A 715 -2.48 -1.17 54.33
CA GLN A 715 -3.35 -0.18 53.70
C GLN A 715 -2.66 0.53 52.53
N CYS A 716 -1.32 0.53 52.46
CA CYS A 716 -0.56 1.05 51.32
C CYS A 716 -0.81 0.35 49.97
N GLN A 717 -1.47 -0.82 49.95
CA GLN A 717 -1.92 -1.43 48.69
C GLN A 717 -3.16 -0.72 48.12
N THR A 718 -3.99 -0.14 48.99
CA THR A 718 -5.21 0.61 48.64
C THR A 718 -5.30 1.90 49.47
N PRO A 719 -4.38 2.86 49.30
CA PRO A 719 -4.28 4.01 50.18
C PRO A 719 -5.49 4.92 50.03
N TYR A 720 -5.85 5.66 51.09
CA TYR A 720 -6.94 6.65 51.03
C TYR A 720 -6.62 7.81 50.08
N ARG A 721 -5.33 8.08 49.81
CA ARG A 721 -4.89 8.98 48.73
C ARG A 721 -3.65 8.47 48.00
N GLY A 722 -3.60 8.78 46.71
CA GLY A 722 -2.52 8.42 45.81
C GLY A 722 -2.68 7.00 45.27
N THR A 723 -1.59 6.47 44.71
CA THR A 723 -1.63 5.20 44.00
C THR A 723 -1.13 4.08 44.90
N GLY A 724 -1.88 2.98 44.96
CA GLY A 724 -1.49 1.79 45.72
C GLY A 724 -0.27 1.09 45.14
N GLY A 725 0.57 0.52 46.01
CA GLY A 725 1.70 -0.31 45.58
C GLY A 725 2.87 0.43 44.92
N VAL A 726 2.85 1.77 44.87
CA VAL A 726 3.93 2.54 44.22
C VAL A 726 5.23 2.54 45.01
N THR A 727 6.33 2.74 44.29
CA THR A 727 7.66 2.96 44.86
C THR A 727 7.95 4.45 45.00
N GLY A 728 8.37 4.90 46.18
CA GLY A 728 8.78 6.29 46.40
C GLY A 728 9.52 6.50 47.71
N TRP A 729 9.78 7.75 48.08
CA TRP A 729 10.58 8.12 49.25
C TRP A 729 9.71 8.50 50.45
N ALA A 730 9.98 7.89 51.60
CA ALA A 730 9.32 8.15 52.87
C ALA A 730 10.34 8.51 53.96
N SER A 731 9.93 9.29 54.96
CA SER A 731 10.80 9.68 56.06
C SER A 731 11.13 8.51 56.98
N LYS A 732 12.42 8.29 57.24
CA LYS A 732 12.93 7.23 58.15
C LYS A 732 12.44 7.40 59.58
N LYS A 733 12.06 8.61 60.00
CA LYS A 733 11.50 8.89 61.34
C LYS A 733 10.31 7.98 61.68
N TYR A 734 9.57 7.56 60.66
CA TYR A 734 8.35 6.76 60.79
C TYR A 734 8.52 5.32 60.30
N LEU A 735 9.77 4.86 60.13
CA LEU A 735 10.08 3.52 59.62
C LEU A 735 10.99 2.78 60.60
N SER A 736 10.53 1.63 61.09
CA SER A 736 11.37 0.67 61.82
C SER A 736 12.03 -0.26 60.81
N ILE A 737 13.24 0.09 60.37
CA ILE A 737 13.98 -0.63 59.32
C ILE A 737 14.82 -1.75 59.93
N ARG A 738 14.73 -2.95 59.36
CA ARG A 738 15.57 -4.12 59.64
C ARG A 738 16.20 -4.63 58.34
N CYS A 739 17.50 -4.89 58.37
CA CYS A 739 18.29 -5.32 57.22
C CYS A 739 18.89 -6.70 57.50
N ASN A 740 18.96 -7.57 56.48
CA ASN A 740 19.55 -8.91 56.57
C ASN A 740 20.93 -9.01 55.90
#